data_AF-A0A9W5EZB7-F1
#
_entry.id   AF-A0A9W5EZB7-F1
#
_cell.length_a   1.000
_cell.length_b   1.000
_cell.length_c   1.000
_cell.angle_alpha   90.00
_cell.angle_beta   90.00
_cell.angle_gamma   90.00
#
_symmetry.space_group_name_H-M   'P 1'
#
loop_
_entity.id
_entity.type
_entity.pdbx_description
1 polymer ?
#
loop_
_entity_poly.entity_id
_entity_poly.type
_entity_poly.pdbx_seq_one_letter_code
_entity_poly.pdbx_strand_id
1 'polypeptide(L)'
;MDFLKKIFLSMGSAIVLFLIFAVASGAATIIESMYNTQTAWAIVYGAGWFALIQLLLGVNLAYNIFRYKLFTLKKLPVFIFHVSFLFILLGSALTRYIGFEGQIHIRENSENNEIITSQNYIQLKSMDADKTGIVSKPIYVSSTGNNSFELSLPAKNGTAVLSYSDFIPNAVPTWIEGKDGKPIFEVLFSNETNSRAVSLSPNESIEIDDISFTFNDKPKQAKFINIILKDGEFFIETNQDVSYMKMADMSKGVIEKNKLVKFEGLRLYTIDGINFAPKTMLKSGVKSVKKADENSRGMDALMVKLSYNGQEAILPIFNGMEPDNVEIGGDMFEVAWSPMIVKLPFSLYLKDFELKRYPGSNSPMSYSSSVIVKDKDLNMDYDIYMNHVLDHRGYRFFQSSYDMDEKGTILSVNNDPGKLPTYIGYFLLGLGLLLNVLNPNSRFRKLAAKANEANAKNLAIFVVACIALFAANNLQAFSSLPTIDKEHAKDIATIVVQSADGRMKPFDTVGHEVLNKLYRSDNYNGMDANSVILSMMVNSSYWRNVPIIKITDKGLKKILGIPVNQKYASFNDFFSTDPDANMEYKLIKYSELANRKSPAARNQFDKDVIKADEKLNILYMVFMGELFKVIPKEGDPNNTWYSPAGAMMNFTGDERSNITSLLQNYFDSVSVAQENGNWKKANESLKALKDYQAKYGANVMPSQEKLDLELVFNKYKIFENLTPVYLIAGFALLIVVFVRMINPKIRMNFVFKIVYFVNILAFIVHTIGLGLRWFIAEHAPWSDSYESMVFIAWSLALSGTLFARKSAISLALTSILAGVTLFVAHLSWLDPQITTLVPVLQSYWLTIHVSVITASYGFLGLCALLGFFTLILFALQGKKENPELSRNILEATRINEMAMILGLSLLVFGNFLGGVWANESWGRYWGWDSKETWALVSILVYAAIAHFRFVPSVNSQYAFAVASMFGYSSIIMTYFGVNFYLAGMHSYAAGDPVPVPNFIWIAIAVMLIITALAYRRKNFSKTL
;
A
#
# COMPACT_ATOMS: atom_id res chain seq x y z
N MET A 1 3.27 -42.26 26.62
CA MET A 1 2.12 -41.49 26.09
C MET A 1 1.88 -40.17 26.84
N ASP A 2 1.99 -40.12 28.17
CA ASP A 2 1.79 -38.87 28.94
C ASP A 2 2.86 -37.79 28.71
N PHE A 3 4.11 -38.19 28.44
CA PHE A 3 5.18 -37.26 28.05
C PHE A 3 4.87 -36.51 26.75
N LEU A 4 4.45 -37.23 25.69
CA LEU A 4 4.04 -36.65 24.41
C LEU A 4 2.80 -35.76 24.56
N LYS A 5 1.81 -36.16 25.37
CA LYS A 5 0.64 -35.32 25.69
C LYS A 5 1.04 -34.03 26.41
N LYS A 6 2.03 -34.08 27.30
CA LYS A 6 2.52 -32.91 28.04
C LYS A 6 3.29 -31.94 27.15
N ILE A 7 4.05 -32.46 26.17
CA ILE A 7 4.89 -31.69 25.25
C ILE A 7 4.10 -31.08 24.09
N PHE A 8 3.17 -31.81 23.47
CA PHE A 8 2.51 -31.35 22.24
C PHE A 8 1.04 -30.93 22.42
N LEU A 9 0.37 -31.36 23.49
CA LEU A 9 -1.08 -31.18 23.68
C LEU A 9 -1.46 -30.33 24.91
N SER A 10 -0.49 -29.69 25.56
CA SER A 10 -0.73 -28.79 26.70
C SER A 10 -1.03 -27.35 26.25
N MET A 11 -1.65 -26.55 27.11
CA MET A 11 -1.82 -25.10 26.85
C MET A 11 -0.48 -24.36 26.71
N GLY A 12 0.55 -24.79 27.45
CA GLY A 12 1.90 -24.26 27.29
C GLY A 12 2.45 -24.53 25.89
N SER A 13 2.27 -25.75 25.37
CA SER A 13 2.69 -26.09 24.01
C SER A 13 1.90 -25.34 22.93
N ALA A 14 0.60 -25.09 23.15
CA ALA A 14 -0.21 -24.28 22.24
C ALA A 14 0.35 -22.85 22.11
N ILE A 15 0.72 -22.22 23.24
CA ILE A 15 1.33 -20.88 23.26
C ILE A 15 2.66 -20.88 22.51
N VAL A 16 3.51 -21.88 22.72
CA VAL A 16 4.79 -21.98 22.00
C VAL A 16 4.57 -22.15 20.50
N LEU A 17 3.63 -23.01 20.09
CA LEU A 17 3.29 -23.20 18.68
C LEU A 17 2.71 -21.93 18.05
N PHE A 18 1.86 -21.16 18.76
CA PHE A 18 1.38 -19.87 18.29
C PHE A 18 2.54 -18.90 18.01
N LEU A 19 3.52 -18.83 18.91
CA LEU A 19 4.66 -17.93 18.76
C LEU A 19 5.61 -18.38 17.64
N ILE A 20 5.87 -19.68 17.50
CA ILE A 20 6.66 -20.21 16.38
C ILE A 20 5.97 -19.90 15.06
N PHE A 21 4.65 -20.13 14.98
CA PHE A 21 3.88 -19.85 13.78
C PHE A 21 3.86 -18.35 13.45
N ALA A 22 3.71 -17.49 14.45
CA ALA A 22 3.78 -16.05 14.31
C ALA A 22 5.16 -15.56 13.80
N VAL A 23 6.25 -16.06 14.39
CA VAL A 23 7.61 -15.70 13.97
C VAL A 23 7.92 -16.19 12.56
N ALA A 24 7.56 -17.44 12.25
CA ALA A 24 7.74 -18.00 10.91
C ALA A 24 6.98 -17.17 9.85
N SER A 25 5.73 -16.82 10.14
CA SER A 25 4.89 -16.03 9.22
C SER A 25 5.44 -14.60 9.05
N GLY A 26 5.84 -13.94 10.13
CA GLY A 26 6.48 -12.61 10.05
C GLY A 26 7.81 -12.64 9.28
N ALA A 27 8.65 -13.66 9.52
CA ALA A 27 9.90 -13.84 8.78
C ALA A 27 9.68 -14.06 7.28
N ALA A 28 8.63 -14.79 6.89
CA ALA A 28 8.29 -14.98 5.48
C ALA A 28 7.99 -13.66 4.76
N THR A 29 7.27 -12.73 5.39
CA THR A 29 6.99 -11.40 4.81
C THR A 29 8.26 -10.55 4.61
N ILE A 30 9.24 -10.70 5.51
CA ILE A 30 10.53 -10.03 5.39
C ILE A 30 11.35 -10.65 4.25
N ILE A 31 11.37 -11.98 4.16
CA ILE A 31 12.03 -12.71 3.07
C ILE A 31 11.43 -12.31 1.72
N GLU A 32 10.10 -12.21 1.63
CA GLU A 32 9.40 -11.75 0.43
C GLU A 32 9.83 -10.35 0.02
N SER A 33 9.90 -9.42 0.98
CA SER A 33 10.29 -8.03 0.73
C SER A 33 11.78 -7.87 0.40
N MET A 34 12.65 -8.72 0.95
CA MET A 34 14.10 -8.70 0.70
C MET A 34 14.50 -9.36 -0.62
N TYR A 35 13.78 -10.41 -1.02
CA TYR A 35 14.11 -11.22 -2.19
C TYR A 35 12.99 -11.18 -3.22
N ASN A 36 11.97 -12.02 -3.06
CA ASN A 36 10.76 -12.05 -3.85
C ASN A 36 9.74 -13.06 -3.26
N THR A 37 8.51 -13.02 -3.77
CA THR A 37 7.43 -13.93 -3.36
C THR A 37 7.78 -15.40 -3.59
N GLN A 38 8.44 -15.76 -4.69
CA GLN A 38 8.82 -17.16 -4.97
C GLN A 38 9.75 -17.72 -3.87
N THR A 39 10.70 -16.92 -3.40
CA THR A 39 11.64 -17.29 -2.34
C THR A 39 10.93 -17.52 -1.00
N ALA A 40 9.98 -16.65 -0.62
CA ALA A 40 9.21 -16.82 0.60
C ALA A 40 8.34 -18.09 0.57
N TRP A 41 7.75 -18.41 -0.58
CA TRP A 41 7.02 -19.65 -0.79
C TRP A 41 7.91 -20.88 -0.76
N ALA A 42 9.08 -20.85 -1.40
CA ALA A 42 10.03 -21.96 -1.40
C ALA A 42 10.51 -22.32 0.01
N ILE A 43 10.83 -21.31 0.84
CA ILE A 43 11.47 -21.54 2.15
C ILE A 43 10.44 -21.74 3.28
N VAL A 44 9.32 -21.01 3.25
CA VAL A 44 8.37 -20.94 4.37
C VAL A 44 6.97 -21.38 3.97
N TYR A 45 6.23 -20.59 3.20
CA TYR A 45 4.78 -20.82 3.01
C TYR A 45 4.49 -22.17 2.35
N GLY A 46 5.27 -22.55 1.33
CA GLY A 46 5.20 -23.81 0.62
C GLY A 46 5.85 -25.00 1.35
N ALA A 47 6.61 -24.76 2.41
CA ALA A 47 7.41 -25.79 3.05
C ALA A 47 6.60 -26.72 3.96
N GLY A 48 6.96 -28.01 3.98
CA GLY A 48 6.27 -29.03 4.78
C GLY A 48 6.35 -28.81 6.30
N TRP A 49 7.45 -28.22 6.79
CA TRP A 49 7.61 -27.90 8.22
C TRP A 49 6.61 -26.83 8.68
N PHE A 50 6.27 -25.88 7.79
CA PHE A 50 5.29 -24.83 8.09
C PHE A 50 3.88 -25.41 8.18
N ALA A 51 3.53 -26.31 7.26
CA ALA A 51 2.27 -27.07 7.31
C ALA A 51 2.18 -27.95 8.57
N LEU A 52 3.29 -28.56 9.01
CA LEU A 52 3.34 -29.37 10.23
C LEU A 52 2.97 -28.56 11.48
N ILE A 53 3.40 -27.29 11.58
CA ILE A 53 3.03 -26.42 12.70
C ILE A 53 1.52 -26.20 12.77
N GLN A 54 0.88 -25.94 11.63
CA GLN A 54 -0.56 -25.73 11.53
C GLN A 54 -1.33 -27.01 11.92
N LEU A 55 -0.87 -28.17 11.46
CA LEU A 55 -1.45 -29.46 11.83
C LEU A 55 -1.36 -29.70 13.34
N LEU A 56 -0.18 -29.45 13.94
CA LEU A 56 0.02 -29.61 15.38
C LEU A 56 -0.87 -28.68 16.19
N LEU A 57 -1.08 -27.43 15.74
CA LEU A 57 -2.04 -26.50 16.34
C LEU A 57 -3.48 -27.02 16.27
N GLY A 58 -3.90 -27.56 15.12
CA GLY A 58 -5.22 -28.17 14.95
C GLY A 58 -5.45 -29.36 15.87
N VAL A 59 -4.48 -30.28 15.95
CA VAL A 59 -4.54 -31.45 16.85
C VAL A 59 -4.56 -31.01 18.32
N ASN A 60 -3.76 -30.02 18.69
CA ASN A 60 -3.73 -29.46 20.04
C ASN A 60 -5.09 -28.83 20.42
N LEU A 61 -5.68 -28.05 19.51
CA LEU A 61 -6.98 -27.43 19.69
C LEU A 61 -8.09 -28.47 19.89
N ALA A 62 -8.14 -29.47 19.01
CA ALA A 62 -9.11 -30.56 19.10
C ALA A 62 -9.00 -31.29 20.44
N TYR A 63 -7.79 -31.62 20.89
CA TYR A 63 -7.57 -32.26 22.20
C TYR A 63 -8.05 -31.37 23.37
N ASN A 64 -7.74 -30.07 23.34
CA ASN A 64 -8.09 -29.15 24.43
C ASN A 64 -9.59 -28.88 24.52
N ILE A 65 -10.33 -28.93 23.40
CA ILE A 65 -11.81 -28.88 23.40
C ILE A 65 -12.39 -29.99 24.28
N PHE A 66 -11.89 -31.22 24.16
CA PHE A 66 -12.32 -32.36 24.98
C PHE A 66 -11.81 -32.26 26.42
N ARG A 67 -10.52 -31.94 26.62
CA ARG A 67 -9.90 -31.82 27.94
C ARG A 67 -10.62 -30.83 28.85
N TYR A 68 -11.03 -29.68 28.32
CA TYR A 68 -11.74 -28.64 29.09
C TYR A 68 -13.27 -28.75 29.04
N LYS A 69 -13.80 -29.83 28.43
CA LYS A 69 -15.24 -30.11 28.27
C LYS A 69 -16.00 -28.90 27.72
N LEU A 70 -15.49 -28.31 26.64
CA LEU A 70 -16.08 -27.09 26.07
C LEU A 70 -17.47 -27.35 25.48
N PHE A 71 -17.76 -28.57 25.04
CA PHE A 71 -19.05 -29.04 24.52
C PHE A 71 -20.23 -28.98 25.51
N THR A 72 -20.02 -28.52 26.75
CA THR A 72 -21.09 -28.36 27.74
C THR A 72 -21.93 -27.11 27.45
N LEU A 73 -23.25 -27.16 27.70
CA LEU A 73 -24.19 -26.05 27.42
C LEU A 73 -23.75 -24.70 27.99
N LYS A 74 -23.17 -24.70 29.20
CA LYS A 74 -22.65 -23.48 29.86
C LYS A 74 -21.49 -22.81 29.10
N LYS A 75 -20.72 -23.60 28.33
CA LYS A 75 -19.55 -23.18 27.56
C LYS A 75 -19.78 -23.21 26.05
N LEU A 76 -21.02 -23.46 25.62
CA LEU A 76 -21.39 -23.61 24.21
C LEU A 76 -20.86 -22.46 23.32
N PRO A 77 -20.95 -21.16 23.71
CA PRO A 77 -20.40 -20.09 22.88
C PRO A 77 -18.88 -20.20 22.66
N VAL A 78 -18.14 -20.58 23.70
CA VAL A 78 -16.68 -20.77 23.64
C VAL A 78 -16.34 -22.00 22.80
N PHE A 79 -17.16 -23.06 22.86
CA PHE A 79 -17.00 -24.23 22.00
C PHE A 79 -17.21 -23.89 20.51
N ILE A 80 -18.33 -23.23 20.18
CA ILE A 80 -18.64 -22.80 18.81
C ILE A 80 -17.50 -21.92 18.27
N PHE A 81 -17.00 -20.98 19.09
CA PHE A 81 -15.85 -20.15 18.71
C PHE A 81 -14.59 -20.98 18.41
N HIS A 82 -14.22 -21.94 19.25
CA HIS A 82 -12.98 -22.70 19.05
C HIS A 82 -13.09 -23.76 17.95
N VAL A 83 -14.24 -24.43 17.81
CA VAL A 83 -14.43 -25.45 16.76
C VAL A 83 -14.38 -24.84 15.35
N SER A 84 -14.74 -23.56 15.22
CA SER A 84 -14.65 -22.83 13.95
C SER A 84 -13.26 -22.89 13.31
N PHE A 85 -12.19 -22.79 14.10
CA PHE A 85 -10.81 -22.84 13.60
C PHE A 85 -10.45 -24.20 13.01
N LEU A 86 -11.10 -25.29 13.43
CA LEU A 86 -10.91 -26.60 12.80
C LEU A 86 -11.53 -26.67 11.41
N PHE A 87 -12.70 -26.03 11.22
CA PHE A 87 -13.32 -25.89 9.90
C PHE A 87 -12.47 -25.00 8.98
N ILE A 88 -11.93 -23.90 9.50
CA ILE A 88 -11.02 -23.01 8.76
C ILE A 88 -9.73 -23.74 8.36
N LEU A 89 -9.15 -24.53 9.27
CA LEU A 89 -7.96 -25.32 8.98
C LEU A 89 -8.22 -26.38 7.90
N LEU A 90 -9.37 -27.06 7.97
CA LEU A 90 -9.80 -28.00 6.94
C LEU A 90 -9.98 -27.32 5.59
N GLY A 91 -10.66 -26.17 5.57
CA GLY A 91 -10.84 -25.37 4.36
C GLY A 91 -9.50 -24.96 3.75
N SER A 92 -8.60 -24.37 4.56
CA SER A 92 -7.25 -23.99 4.13
C SER A 92 -6.44 -25.17 3.56
N ALA A 93 -6.56 -26.37 4.14
CA ALA A 93 -5.90 -27.56 3.61
C ALA A 93 -6.45 -27.96 2.23
N LEU A 94 -7.77 -27.92 2.04
CA LEU A 94 -8.40 -28.23 0.75
C LEU A 94 -8.01 -27.20 -0.32
N THR A 95 -8.02 -25.90 0.02
CA THR A 95 -7.57 -24.83 -0.88
C THR A 95 -6.12 -25.03 -1.32
N ARG A 96 -5.23 -25.38 -0.37
CA ARG A 96 -3.79 -25.54 -0.66
C ARG A 96 -3.47 -26.74 -1.55
N TYR A 97 -4.09 -27.89 -1.31
CA TYR A 97 -3.70 -29.15 -1.95
C TYR A 97 -4.60 -29.56 -3.11
N ILE A 98 -5.79 -28.98 -3.22
CA ILE A 98 -6.78 -29.30 -4.27
C ILE A 98 -7.17 -28.05 -5.07
N GLY A 99 -7.08 -26.86 -4.46
CA GLY A 99 -7.46 -25.61 -5.11
C GLY A 99 -6.58 -25.24 -6.31
N PHE A 100 -7.13 -24.40 -7.18
CA PHE A 100 -6.53 -24.01 -8.44
C PHE A 100 -6.75 -22.51 -8.70
N GLU A 101 -5.70 -21.79 -9.10
CA GLU A 101 -5.78 -20.37 -9.47
C GLU A 101 -5.14 -20.12 -10.86
N GLY A 102 -5.75 -19.23 -11.63
CA GLY A 102 -5.26 -18.80 -12.93
C GLY A 102 -5.95 -17.54 -13.44
N GLN A 103 -5.76 -17.21 -14.72
CA GLN A 103 -6.36 -16.08 -15.40
C GLN A 103 -6.84 -16.46 -16.80
N ILE A 104 -7.89 -15.80 -17.27
CA ILE A 104 -8.41 -15.92 -18.63
C ILE A 104 -8.51 -14.52 -19.24
N HIS A 105 -7.98 -14.37 -20.45
CA HIS A 105 -8.04 -13.15 -21.24
C HIS A 105 -9.06 -13.31 -22.36
N ILE A 106 -9.99 -12.38 -22.51
CA ILE A 106 -11.07 -12.47 -23.51
C ILE A 106 -11.18 -11.12 -24.21
N ARG A 107 -11.13 -11.13 -25.54
CA ARG A 107 -11.38 -9.96 -26.38
C ARG A 107 -12.87 -9.80 -26.65
N GLU A 108 -13.32 -8.57 -26.86
CA GLU A 108 -14.72 -8.33 -27.21
C GLU A 108 -15.13 -9.10 -28.46
N ASN A 109 -16.36 -9.60 -28.47
CA ASN A 109 -16.91 -10.43 -29.53
C ASN A 109 -16.14 -11.74 -29.79
N SER A 110 -15.39 -12.21 -28.80
CA SER A 110 -14.65 -13.46 -28.85
C SER A 110 -15.02 -14.39 -27.70
N GLU A 111 -14.71 -15.66 -27.89
CA GLU A 111 -14.92 -16.73 -26.92
C GLU A 111 -13.58 -17.30 -26.47
N ASN A 112 -13.44 -17.58 -25.17
CA ASN A 112 -12.28 -18.28 -24.64
C ASN A 112 -12.69 -19.32 -23.59
N ASN A 113 -11.96 -20.42 -23.54
CA ASN A 113 -12.08 -21.48 -22.54
C ASN A 113 -10.72 -21.94 -21.98
N GLU A 114 -9.66 -21.17 -22.22
CA GLU A 114 -8.29 -21.52 -21.83
C GLU A 114 -7.84 -20.63 -20.65
N ILE A 115 -7.47 -21.27 -19.54
CA ILE A 115 -6.95 -20.60 -18.34
C ILE A 115 -5.43 -20.71 -18.34
N ILE A 116 -4.75 -19.59 -18.13
CA ILE A 116 -3.31 -19.51 -17.86
C ILE A 116 -3.11 -19.62 -16.35
N THR A 117 -2.33 -20.59 -15.87
CA THR A 117 -2.13 -20.79 -14.42
C THR A 117 -1.36 -19.65 -13.76
N SER A 118 -1.69 -19.32 -12.51
CA SER A 118 -0.92 -18.32 -11.74
C SER A 118 0.48 -18.80 -11.35
N GLN A 119 0.65 -20.12 -11.23
CA GLN A 119 1.92 -20.76 -10.89
C GLN A 119 2.69 -21.13 -12.15
N ASN A 120 4.02 -21.03 -12.07
CA ASN A 120 4.90 -21.52 -13.11
C ASN A 120 5.19 -23.00 -12.92
N TYR A 121 5.21 -23.71 -14.05
CA TYR A 121 5.55 -25.12 -14.11
C TYR A 121 6.86 -25.28 -14.84
N ILE A 122 7.70 -26.17 -14.31
CA ILE A 122 8.77 -26.75 -15.10
C ILE A 122 8.17 -27.88 -15.94
N GLN A 123 8.41 -27.85 -17.24
CA GLN A 123 7.78 -28.74 -18.21
C GLN A 123 8.87 -29.42 -19.03
N LEU A 124 8.74 -30.73 -19.22
CA LEU A 124 9.53 -31.53 -20.14
C LEU A 124 8.57 -32.32 -21.04
N LYS A 125 8.67 -32.12 -22.34
CA LYS A 125 7.81 -32.75 -23.34
C LYS A 125 8.65 -33.39 -24.43
N SER A 126 8.26 -34.59 -24.85
CA SER A 126 8.87 -35.24 -26.02
C SER A 126 8.14 -34.81 -27.29
N MET A 127 8.89 -34.44 -28.33
CA MET A 127 8.36 -34.08 -29.64
C MET A 127 8.30 -35.26 -30.63
N ASP A 128 8.65 -36.48 -30.19
CA ASP A 128 8.64 -37.65 -31.06
C ASP A 128 7.20 -38.15 -31.32
N ALA A 129 6.88 -38.45 -32.58
CA ALA A 129 5.53 -38.74 -33.04
C ALA A 129 4.97 -40.09 -32.50
N ASP A 130 5.86 -41.03 -32.16
CA ASP A 130 5.48 -42.38 -31.73
C ASP A 130 5.10 -42.47 -30.24
N LYS A 131 5.52 -41.51 -29.40
CA LYS A 131 5.21 -41.41 -27.96
C LYS A 131 5.26 -39.95 -27.50
N THR A 132 4.19 -39.20 -27.72
CA THR A 132 4.04 -37.86 -27.13
C THR A 132 3.74 -37.98 -25.64
N GLY A 133 4.65 -37.48 -24.80
CA GLY A 133 4.47 -37.41 -23.36
C GLY A 133 4.92 -36.06 -22.82
N ILE A 134 4.17 -35.52 -21.86
CA ILE A 134 4.54 -34.31 -21.11
C ILE A 134 4.56 -34.65 -19.62
N VAL A 135 5.61 -34.21 -18.94
CA VAL A 135 5.67 -34.21 -17.49
C VAL A 135 5.87 -32.77 -17.03
N SER A 136 5.08 -32.34 -16.06
CA SER A 136 5.19 -31.00 -15.49
C SER A 136 5.09 -31.04 -13.98
N LYS A 137 5.72 -30.07 -13.33
CA LYS A 137 5.67 -29.92 -11.87
C LYS A 137 5.68 -28.44 -11.51
N PRO A 138 4.80 -27.99 -10.59
CA PRO A 138 4.87 -26.62 -10.08
C PRO A 138 6.15 -26.49 -9.24
N ILE A 139 6.90 -25.41 -9.46
CA ILE A 139 8.12 -25.13 -8.70
C ILE A 139 8.14 -23.69 -8.19
N TYR A 140 8.61 -23.53 -6.96
CA TYR A 140 9.01 -22.25 -6.40
C TYR A 140 10.54 -22.24 -6.33
N VAL A 141 11.15 -21.23 -6.95
CA VAL A 141 12.60 -21.09 -7.00
C VAL A 141 13.01 -20.03 -6.00
N SER A 142 13.93 -20.38 -5.12
CA SER A 142 14.51 -19.46 -4.15
C SER A 142 15.74 -18.79 -4.73
N SER A 143 15.85 -17.47 -4.55
CA SER A 143 17.09 -16.72 -4.85
C SER A 143 18.21 -16.98 -3.84
N THR A 144 17.92 -17.69 -2.75
CA THR A 144 18.88 -18.01 -1.68
C THR A 144 18.71 -19.44 -1.14
N GLY A 145 19.80 -20.08 -0.74
CA GLY A 145 19.77 -21.48 -0.32
C GLY A 145 19.78 -22.46 -1.49
N ASN A 146 19.41 -23.71 -1.23
CA ASN A 146 19.50 -24.78 -2.22
C ASN A 146 18.13 -25.02 -2.88
N ASN A 147 18.08 -24.91 -4.20
CA ASN A 147 16.96 -25.39 -5.00
C ASN A 147 17.23 -26.82 -5.47
N SER A 148 16.18 -27.61 -5.66
CA SER A 148 16.29 -28.94 -6.25
C SER A 148 14.97 -29.35 -6.88
N PHE A 149 15.02 -29.87 -8.09
CA PHE A 149 13.93 -30.61 -8.70
C PHE A 149 14.49 -31.65 -9.65
N GLU A 150 13.67 -32.65 -9.91
CA GLU A 150 13.93 -33.69 -10.90
C GLU A 150 12.58 -34.07 -11.52
N LEU A 151 12.57 -34.17 -12.84
CA LEU A 151 11.46 -34.61 -13.67
C LEU A 151 11.95 -35.78 -14.53
N SER A 152 11.20 -36.87 -14.56
CA SER A 152 11.50 -38.04 -15.37
C SER A 152 10.39 -38.25 -16.39
N LEU A 153 10.74 -38.29 -17.67
CA LEU A 153 9.83 -38.54 -18.78
C LEU A 153 10.24 -39.83 -19.51
N PRO A 154 9.40 -40.88 -19.52
CA PRO A 154 9.63 -42.05 -20.36
C PRO A 154 9.62 -41.67 -21.85
N ALA A 155 10.69 -42.02 -22.57
CA ALA A 155 10.88 -41.73 -24.00
C ALA A 155 11.02 -43.03 -24.81
N LYS A 156 11.31 -42.94 -26.11
CA LYS A 156 11.41 -44.08 -27.03
C LYS A 156 12.48 -45.08 -26.60
N ASN A 157 13.68 -44.59 -26.27
CA ASN A 157 14.82 -45.39 -25.83
C ASN A 157 15.28 -44.93 -24.43
N GLY A 158 14.54 -45.28 -23.38
CA GLY A 158 14.90 -44.97 -21.99
C GLY A 158 14.09 -43.82 -21.37
N THR A 159 14.67 -43.13 -20.40
CA THR A 159 14.01 -42.06 -19.64
C THR A 159 14.81 -40.78 -19.76
N ALA A 160 14.19 -39.70 -20.21
CA ALA A 160 14.77 -38.37 -20.18
C ALA A 160 14.59 -37.78 -18.77
N VAL A 161 15.67 -37.30 -18.17
CA VAL A 161 15.67 -36.73 -16.82
C VAL A 161 16.08 -35.28 -16.89
N LEU A 162 15.20 -34.38 -16.45
CA LEU A 162 15.45 -32.95 -16.33
C LEU A 162 15.66 -32.59 -14.85
N SER A 163 16.84 -32.08 -14.51
CA SER A 163 17.21 -31.72 -13.14
C SER A 163 17.64 -30.26 -13.03
N TYR A 164 17.47 -29.69 -11.84
CA TYR A 164 17.99 -28.37 -11.50
C TYR A 164 19.53 -28.34 -11.58
N SER A 165 20.10 -27.25 -12.11
CA SER A 165 21.54 -26.97 -12.06
C SER A 165 21.83 -25.69 -11.27
N ASP A 166 21.24 -24.56 -11.67
CA ASP A 166 21.49 -23.25 -11.03
C ASP A 166 20.32 -22.27 -11.25
N PHE A 167 20.30 -21.17 -10.50
CA PHE A 167 19.31 -20.10 -10.63
C PHE A 167 19.98 -18.74 -10.68
N ILE A 168 19.70 -17.98 -11.75
CA ILE A 168 20.27 -16.66 -11.97
C ILE A 168 19.10 -15.66 -11.98
N PRO A 169 18.89 -14.91 -10.88
CA PRO A 169 17.83 -13.91 -10.82
C PRO A 169 18.20 -12.68 -11.66
N ASN A 170 17.20 -12.02 -12.24
CA ASN A 170 17.37 -10.83 -13.09
C ASN A 170 18.42 -11.07 -14.19
N ALA A 171 18.30 -12.18 -14.92
CA ALA A 171 19.25 -12.59 -15.94
C ALA A 171 18.94 -11.95 -17.31
N VAL A 172 19.99 -11.72 -18.09
CA VAL A 172 19.89 -11.38 -19.51
C VAL A 172 20.51 -12.49 -20.35
N PRO A 173 19.88 -12.85 -21.49
CA PRO A 173 20.48 -13.80 -22.42
C PRO A 173 21.83 -13.26 -22.90
N THR A 174 22.82 -14.13 -22.93
CA THR A 174 24.16 -13.84 -23.42
C THR A 174 24.69 -15.05 -24.17
N TRP A 175 25.75 -14.85 -24.94
CA TRP A 175 26.50 -15.94 -25.54
C TRP A 175 27.82 -16.11 -24.80
N ILE A 176 28.23 -17.36 -24.57
CA ILE A 176 29.55 -17.70 -24.02
C ILE A 176 30.25 -18.72 -24.92
N GLU A 177 31.57 -18.82 -24.83
CA GLU A 177 32.33 -19.83 -25.56
C GLU A 177 32.00 -21.25 -25.04
N GLY A 178 31.66 -22.16 -25.95
CA GLY A 178 31.32 -23.56 -25.63
C GLY A 178 31.92 -24.53 -26.64
N LYS A 179 32.06 -25.81 -26.27
CA LYS A 179 32.75 -26.81 -27.11
C LYS A 179 31.99 -27.22 -28.38
N ASP A 180 30.65 -27.14 -28.35
CA ASP A 180 29.74 -27.55 -29.44
C ASP A 180 28.83 -26.38 -29.91
N GLY A 181 29.34 -25.15 -29.84
CA GLY A 181 28.60 -23.93 -30.19
C GLY A 181 28.70 -23.55 -31.67
N LYS A 182 27.94 -22.53 -32.07
CA LYS A 182 27.99 -21.94 -33.42
C LYS A 182 28.73 -20.60 -33.37
N PRO A 183 29.43 -20.17 -34.42
CA PRO A 183 29.99 -18.82 -34.44
C PRO A 183 28.89 -17.77 -34.24
N ILE A 184 29.12 -16.80 -33.36
CA ILE A 184 28.15 -15.73 -33.07
C ILE A 184 28.86 -14.39 -33.04
N PHE A 185 28.23 -13.41 -33.69
CA PHE A 185 28.66 -12.03 -33.70
C PHE A 185 27.54 -11.13 -33.15
N GLU A 186 27.79 -10.45 -32.04
CA GLU A 186 26.88 -9.45 -31.49
C GLU A 186 27.48 -8.04 -31.62
N VAL A 187 26.70 -7.11 -32.15
CA VAL A 187 27.07 -5.71 -32.39
C VAL A 187 26.04 -4.77 -31.78
N LEU A 188 26.53 -3.73 -31.11
CA LEU A 188 25.72 -2.64 -30.56
C LEU A 188 25.71 -1.49 -31.56
N PHE A 189 24.53 -1.01 -31.93
CA PHE A 189 24.30 0.16 -32.78
C PHE A 189 23.76 1.31 -31.97
N SER A 190 24.16 2.53 -32.32
CA SER A 190 23.66 3.78 -31.76
C SER A 190 23.58 4.85 -32.84
N ASN A 191 22.43 5.52 -32.91
CA ASN A 191 22.23 6.77 -33.63
C ASN A 191 21.75 7.87 -32.66
N GLU A 192 21.39 9.06 -33.15
CA GLU A 192 20.96 10.19 -32.31
C GLU A 192 19.71 9.92 -31.45
N THR A 193 18.89 8.93 -31.83
CA THR A 193 17.57 8.69 -31.20
C THR A 193 17.44 7.33 -30.52
N ASN A 194 18.22 6.32 -30.89
CA ASN A 194 18.09 4.94 -30.42
C ASN A 194 19.44 4.19 -30.32
N SER A 195 19.51 3.21 -29.42
CA SER A 195 20.60 2.24 -29.32
C SER A 195 20.05 0.81 -29.24
N ARG A 196 20.57 -0.13 -30.05
CA ARG A 196 20.12 -1.53 -30.09
C ARG A 196 21.28 -2.50 -30.29
N ALA A 197 21.27 -3.63 -29.59
CA ALA A 197 22.20 -4.73 -29.83
C ALA A 197 21.56 -5.79 -30.73
N VAL A 198 22.33 -6.34 -31.66
CA VAL A 198 21.89 -7.36 -32.62
C VAL A 198 22.91 -8.48 -32.66
N SER A 199 22.44 -9.72 -32.64
CA SER A 199 23.25 -10.92 -32.80
C SER A 199 23.02 -11.51 -34.19
N LEU A 200 24.09 -11.89 -34.88
CA LEU A 200 24.08 -12.55 -36.19
C LEU A 200 24.82 -13.89 -36.11
N SER A 201 24.23 -14.91 -36.72
CA SER A 201 24.85 -16.20 -37.03
C SER A 201 25.41 -16.19 -38.46
N PRO A 202 26.29 -17.15 -38.84
CA PRO A 202 26.82 -17.21 -40.20
C PRO A 202 25.70 -17.31 -41.24
N ASN A 203 25.82 -16.54 -42.32
CA ASN A 203 24.82 -16.37 -43.37
C ASN A 203 23.58 -15.57 -42.96
N GLU A 204 23.64 -14.79 -41.89
CA GLU A 204 22.60 -13.84 -41.51
C GLU A 204 23.00 -12.40 -41.86
N SER A 205 21.99 -11.57 -42.10
CA SER A 205 22.12 -10.17 -42.48
C SER A 205 21.08 -9.33 -41.74
N ILE A 206 21.44 -8.12 -41.34
CA ILE A 206 20.50 -7.11 -40.87
C ILE A 206 20.70 -5.79 -41.62
N GLU A 207 19.59 -5.11 -41.89
CA GLU A 207 19.57 -3.81 -42.56
C GLU A 207 19.41 -2.70 -41.51
N ILE A 208 20.31 -1.71 -41.54
CA ILE A 208 20.29 -0.55 -40.65
C ILE A 208 20.38 0.69 -41.52
N ASP A 209 19.28 1.42 -41.59
CA ASP A 209 19.08 2.52 -42.53
C ASP A 209 19.39 2.05 -43.97
N ASP A 210 20.40 2.61 -44.62
CA ASP A 210 20.81 2.28 -45.99
C ASP A 210 22.09 1.41 -46.06
N ILE A 211 22.46 0.76 -44.95
CA ILE A 211 23.65 -0.10 -44.83
C ILE A 211 23.26 -1.54 -44.45
N SER A 212 23.73 -2.51 -45.24
CA SER A 212 23.59 -3.94 -44.95
C SER A 212 24.74 -4.44 -44.09
N PHE A 213 24.42 -4.97 -42.90
CA PHE A 213 25.36 -5.63 -42.00
C PHE A 213 25.23 -7.14 -42.13
N THR A 214 26.30 -7.81 -42.55
CA THR A 214 26.31 -9.25 -42.85
C THR A 214 27.36 -9.98 -42.03
N PHE A 215 27.12 -11.26 -41.71
CA PHE A 215 28.11 -12.13 -41.08
C PHE A 215 28.33 -13.40 -41.90
N ASN A 216 29.52 -13.53 -42.50
CA ASN A 216 29.87 -14.59 -43.45
C ASN A 216 28.87 -14.74 -44.63
N ASP A 217 28.19 -13.66 -45.01
CA ASP A 217 27.21 -13.66 -46.12
C ASP A 217 27.60 -12.66 -47.21
N LYS A 218 26.88 -12.70 -48.34
CA LYS A 218 26.97 -11.67 -49.38
C LYS A 218 26.12 -10.44 -49.00
N PRO A 219 26.65 -9.22 -49.18
CA PRO A 219 25.90 -7.99 -48.98
C PRO A 219 24.59 -7.93 -49.78
N LYS A 220 23.49 -7.52 -49.14
CA LYS A 220 22.17 -7.39 -49.79
C LYS A 220 21.89 -5.98 -50.33
N GLN A 221 22.65 -4.98 -49.88
CA GLN A 221 22.53 -3.60 -50.33
C GLN A 221 23.83 -3.07 -50.96
N ALA A 222 23.73 -1.92 -51.64
CA ALA A 222 24.86 -1.25 -52.26
C ALA A 222 25.89 -0.75 -51.25
N LYS A 223 25.49 -0.29 -50.06
CA LYS A 223 26.40 0.03 -48.95
C LYS A 223 26.40 -1.13 -47.96
N PHE A 224 27.58 -1.56 -47.51
CA PHE A 224 27.64 -2.71 -46.61
C PHE A 224 28.83 -2.72 -45.66
N ILE A 225 28.63 -3.49 -44.59
CA ILE A 225 29.65 -3.96 -43.67
C ILE A 225 29.49 -5.47 -43.57
N ASN A 226 30.49 -6.21 -44.04
CA ASN A 226 30.55 -7.65 -43.97
C ASN A 226 31.58 -8.06 -42.92
N ILE A 227 31.15 -8.81 -41.93
CA ILE A 227 32.01 -9.41 -40.93
C ILE A 227 32.34 -10.83 -41.38
N ILE A 228 33.63 -11.13 -41.48
CA ILE A 228 34.11 -12.41 -41.99
C ILE A 228 34.91 -13.11 -40.90
N LEU A 229 34.52 -14.34 -40.56
CA LEU A 229 35.31 -15.21 -39.69
C LEU A 229 36.21 -16.10 -40.56
N LYS A 230 37.52 -15.82 -40.57
CA LYS A 230 38.52 -16.57 -41.33
C LYS A 230 39.71 -16.93 -40.43
N ASP A 231 40.18 -18.17 -40.50
CA ASP A 231 41.32 -18.67 -39.71
C ASP A 231 41.20 -18.42 -38.20
N GLY A 232 39.95 -18.38 -37.69
CA GLY A 232 39.64 -18.12 -36.29
C GLY A 232 39.77 -16.65 -35.86
N GLU A 233 39.89 -15.70 -36.77
CA GLU A 233 39.85 -14.26 -36.50
C GLU A 233 38.70 -13.58 -37.26
N PHE A 234 38.13 -12.53 -36.66
CA PHE A 234 37.09 -11.72 -37.28
C PHE A 234 37.71 -10.58 -38.09
N PHE A 235 37.21 -10.38 -39.30
CA PHE A 235 37.61 -9.33 -40.22
C PHE A 235 36.40 -8.49 -40.61
N ILE A 236 36.63 -7.23 -40.93
CA ILE A 236 35.64 -6.30 -41.46
C ILE A 236 36.00 -5.95 -42.90
N GLU A 237 35.00 -6.09 -43.77
CA GLU A 237 35.04 -5.66 -45.17
C GLU A 237 33.89 -4.69 -45.41
N THR A 238 34.18 -3.56 -46.03
CA THR A 238 33.19 -2.53 -46.32
C THR A 238 33.57 -1.80 -47.59
N ASN A 239 32.60 -1.26 -48.30
CA ASN A 239 32.83 -0.47 -49.51
C ASN A 239 32.86 1.05 -49.25
N GLN A 240 32.88 1.46 -47.98
CA GLN A 240 33.02 2.85 -47.54
C GLN A 240 34.15 3.00 -46.52
N ASP A 241 34.62 4.24 -46.34
CA ASP A 241 35.60 4.53 -45.30
C ASP A 241 34.90 4.56 -43.94
N VAL A 242 35.34 3.71 -43.01
CA VAL A 242 34.78 3.62 -41.66
C VAL A 242 35.76 4.22 -40.67
N SER A 243 35.37 5.34 -40.05
CA SER A 243 36.16 5.91 -38.97
C SER A 243 36.04 5.06 -37.71
N TYR A 244 37.07 5.00 -36.87
CA TYR A 244 37.00 4.36 -35.58
C TYR A 244 37.73 5.14 -34.50
N MET A 245 37.29 4.95 -33.25
CA MET A 245 37.95 5.43 -32.06
C MET A 245 38.24 4.25 -31.12
N LYS A 246 39.49 4.09 -30.69
CA LYS A 246 39.85 3.10 -29.67
C LYS A 246 39.34 3.56 -28.32
N MET A 247 38.56 2.72 -27.63
CA MET A 247 37.94 3.10 -26.35
C MET A 247 38.97 3.24 -25.21
N ALA A 248 40.13 2.55 -25.30
CA ALA A 248 41.14 2.55 -24.24
C ALA A 248 41.95 3.86 -24.15
N ASP A 249 42.28 4.48 -25.28
CA ASP A 249 43.15 5.65 -25.35
C ASP A 249 42.53 6.82 -26.15
N MET A 250 41.29 6.67 -26.62
CA MET A 250 40.56 7.62 -27.48
C MET A 250 41.27 7.98 -28.79
N SER A 251 42.28 7.22 -29.21
CA SER A 251 42.95 7.43 -30.50
C SER A 251 41.99 7.11 -31.65
N LYS A 252 42.06 7.92 -32.72
CA LYS A 252 41.20 7.81 -33.89
C LYS A 252 41.96 7.24 -35.08
N GLY A 253 41.26 6.52 -35.95
CA GLY A 253 41.77 6.02 -37.22
C GLY A 253 40.65 5.81 -38.23
N VAL A 254 41.01 5.33 -39.42
CA VAL A 254 40.06 5.06 -40.51
C VAL A 254 40.38 3.70 -41.13
N ILE A 255 39.34 2.90 -41.38
CA ILE A 255 39.39 1.71 -42.23
C ILE A 255 39.04 2.17 -43.63
N GLU A 256 39.98 2.05 -44.56
CA GLU A 256 39.75 2.39 -45.96
C GLU A 256 38.81 1.38 -46.63
N LYS A 257 37.94 1.88 -47.52
CA LYS A 257 37.04 1.05 -48.32
C LYS A 257 37.75 -0.05 -49.10
N ASN A 258 37.06 -1.17 -49.27
CA ASN A 258 37.47 -2.39 -50.00
C ASN A 258 38.77 -3.03 -49.50
N LYS A 259 39.19 -2.74 -48.26
CA LYS A 259 40.27 -3.45 -47.59
C LYS A 259 39.71 -4.36 -46.52
N LEU A 260 40.15 -5.62 -46.54
CA LEU A 260 39.87 -6.57 -45.46
C LEU A 260 40.80 -6.26 -44.29
N VAL A 261 40.23 -5.76 -43.20
CA VAL A 261 40.99 -5.36 -41.99
C VAL A 261 40.54 -6.21 -40.82
N LYS A 262 41.47 -6.55 -39.91
CA LYS A 262 41.12 -7.28 -38.69
C LYS A 262 40.13 -6.47 -37.86
N PHE A 263 39.03 -7.11 -37.48
CA PHE A 263 37.98 -6.49 -36.69
C PHE A 263 38.32 -6.61 -35.21
N GLU A 264 38.70 -5.50 -34.60
CA GLU A 264 39.14 -5.47 -33.21
C GLU A 264 37.99 -5.14 -32.25
N GLY A 265 37.99 -5.82 -31.10
CA GLY A 265 37.16 -5.44 -29.95
C GLY A 265 37.59 -4.10 -29.35
N LEU A 266 36.69 -3.44 -28.61
CA LEU A 266 36.96 -2.17 -27.89
C LEU A 266 37.26 -0.96 -28.81
N ARG A 267 36.71 -0.97 -30.02
CA ARG A 267 36.67 0.19 -30.91
C ARG A 267 35.22 0.60 -31.16
N LEU A 268 34.97 1.90 -31.14
CA LEU A 268 33.71 2.49 -31.62
C LEU A 268 33.92 2.85 -33.08
N TYR A 269 33.18 2.21 -33.98
CA TYR A 269 33.21 2.46 -35.41
C TYR A 269 32.07 3.42 -35.77
N THR A 270 32.31 4.30 -36.75
CA THR A 270 31.33 5.29 -37.21
C THR A 270 31.33 5.35 -38.73
N ILE A 271 30.14 5.18 -39.32
CA ILE A 271 29.86 5.24 -40.75
C ILE A 271 28.54 5.99 -40.96
N ASP A 272 28.52 7.03 -41.81
CA ASP A 272 27.32 7.83 -42.12
C ASP A 272 26.48 8.27 -40.89
N GLY A 273 27.13 8.59 -39.76
CA GLY A 273 26.48 9.00 -38.51
C GLY A 273 26.00 7.86 -37.61
N ILE A 274 26.09 6.61 -38.06
CA ILE A 274 25.78 5.41 -37.28
C ILE A 274 27.03 4.98 -36.52
N ASN A 275 26.93 4.94 -35.20
CA ASN A 275 27.96 4.39 -34.33
C ASN A 275 27.69 2.91 -34.08
N PHE A 276 28.71 2.06 -34.20
CA PHE A 276 28.59 0.66 -33.85
C PHE A 276 29.85 0.12 -33.19
N ALA A 277 29.67 -0.86 -32.30
CA ALA A 277 30.78 -1.52 -31.61
C ALA A 277 30.51 -3.01 -31.44
N PRO A 278 31.51 -3.90 -31.62
CA PRO A 278 31.37 -5.31 -31.30
C PRO A 278 31.12 -5.48 -29.81
N LYS A 279 30.00 -6.10 -29.48
CA LYS A 279 29.61 -6.44 -28.10
C LYS A 279 30.11 -7.83 -27.72
N THR A 280 30.04 -8.80 -28.63
CA THR A 280 30.52 -10.17 -28.41
C THR A 280 30.95 -10.80 -29.74
N MET A 281 32.09 -11.49 -29.75
CA MET A 281 32.63 -12.18 -30.93
C MET A 281 33.10 -13.57 -30.50
N LEU A 282 32.33 -14.60 -30.81
CA LEU A 282 32.58 -15.97 -30.36
C LEU A 282 32.74 -16.90 -31.55
N LYS A 283 33.80 -17.73 -31.52
CA LYS A 283 34.07 -18.74 -32.55
C LYS A 283 33.11 -19.92 -32.44
N SER A 284 32.70 -20.21 -31.21
CA SER A 284 31.79 -21.30 -30.85
C SER A 284 30.95 -20.83 -29.66
N GLY A 285 29.89 -20.10 -29.94
CA GLY A 285 28.96 -19.54 -28.96
C GLY A 285 27.85 -20.51 -28.61
N VAL A 286 27.57 -20.66 -27.32
CA VAL A 286 26.40 -21.35 -26.77
C VAL A 286 25.56 -20.33 -25.99
N LYS A 287 24.23 -20.44 -26.07
CA LYS A 287 23.32 -19.60 -25.28
C LYS A 287 23.58 -19.84 -23.80
N SER A 288 23.73 -18.77 -23.06
CA SER A 288 23.89 -18.77 -21.61
C SER A 288 23.21 -17.53 -21.03
N VAL A 289 23.37 -17.33 -19.74
CA VAL A 289 22.80 -16.20 -19.01
C VAL A 289 23.85 -15.55 -18.14
N LYS A 290 23.75 -14.23 -18.03
CA LYS A 290 24.47 -13.45 -17.02
C LYS A 290 23.47 -12.62 -16.24
N LYS A 291 23.82 -12.30 -14.99
CA LYS A 291 23.05 -11.35 -14.19
C LYS A 291 23.09 -9.98 -14.89
N ALA A 292 21.93 -9.32 -15.00
CA ALA A 292 21.86 -7.99 -15.56
C ALA A 292 22.56 -6.97 -14.65
N ASP A 293 23.09 -5.90 -15.24
CA ASP A 293 23.64 -4.77 -14.49
C ASP A 293 22.57 -4.14 -13.59
N GLU A 294 22.96 -3.47 -12.50
CA GLU A 294 22.01 -2.96 -11.48
C GLU A 294 20.89 -2.06 -12.03
N ASN A 295 21.11 -1.41 -13.17
CA ASN A 295 20.15 -0.54 -13.84
C ASN A 295 19.40 -1.19 -15.01
N SER A 296 19.65 -2.47 -15.31
CA SER A 296 19.05 -3.21 -16.41
C SER A 296 17.99 -4.20 -15.90
N ARG A 297 16.83 -4.21 -16.55
CA ARG A 297 15.78 -5.21 -16.28
C ARG A 297 16.07 -6.49 -17.08
N GLY A 298 16.35 -7.57 -16.39
CA GLY A 298 16.42 -8.93 -16.90
C GLY A 298 15.21 -9.77 -16.49
N MET A 299 15.22 -11.04 -16.87
CA MET A 299 14.23 -12.05 -16.50
C MET A 299 14.90 -13.13 -15.68
N ASP A 300 14.18 -13.71 -14.72
CA ASP A 300 14.71 -14.83 -13.93
C ASP A 300 14.99 -16.05 -14.82
N ALA A 301 16.18 -16.62 -14.70
CA ALA A 301 16.60 -17.78 -15.50
C ALA A 301 16.99 -18.97 -14.63
N LEU A 302 16.54 -20.15 -15.02
CA LEU A 302 16.95 -21.43 -14.46
C LEU A 302 17.95 -22.09 -15.40
N MET A 303 19.09 -22.51 -14.86
CA MET A 303 19.96 -23.46 -15.54
C MET A 303 19.45 -24.86 -15.25
N VAL A 304 19.12 -25.60 -16.30
CA VAL A 304 18.60 -26.96 -16.20
C VAL A 304 19.51 -27.93 -16.94
N LYS A 305 19.59 -29.14 -16.41
CA LYS A 305 20.36 -30.24 -16.97
C LYS A 305 19.40 -31.30 -17.47
N LEU A 306 19.38 -31.54 -18.78
CA LEU A 306 18.63 -32.61 -19.42
C LEU A 306 19.59 -33.77 -19.72
N SER A 307 19.27 -34.96 -19.20
CA SER A 307 20.08 -36.17 -19.40
C SER A 307 19.24 -37.24 -20.11
N TYR A 308 19.76 -37.77 -21.22
CA TYR A 308 19.09 -38.81 -22.01
C TYR A 308 20.12 -39.64 -22.79
N ASN A 309 19.95 -40.97 -22.83
CA ASN A 309 20.85 -41.89 -23.54
C ASN A 309 22.36 -41.72 -23.24
N GLY A 310 22.70 -41.41 -21.98
CA GLY A 310 24.10 -41.19 -21.56
C GLY A 310 24.71 -39.86 -22.02
N GLN A 311 23.93 -39.00 -22.67
CA GLN A 311 24.29 -37.63 -23.02
C GLN A 311 23.65 -36.65 -22.03
N GLU A 312 24.27 -35.49 -21.84
CA GLU A 312 23.80 -34.44 -20.96
C GLU A 312 23.88 -33.08 -21.67
N ALA A 313 22.82 -32.28 -21.57
CA ALA A 313 22.76 -30.91 -22.07
C ALA A 313 22.40 -29.97 -20.93
N ILE A 314 23.15 -28.87 -20.77
CA ILE A 314 22.84 -27.79 -19.83
C ILE A 314 22.38 -26.59 -20.63
N LEU A 315 21.21 -26.06 -20.30
CA LEU A 315 20.64 -24.90 -20.99
C LEU A 315 19.97 -23.94 -20.00
N PRO A 316 19.96 -22.63 -20.30
CA PRO A 316 19.11 -21.68 -19.61
C PRO A 316 17.67 -21.80 -20.09
N ILE A 317 16.71 -21.75 -19.18
CA ILE A 317 15.30 -21.51 -19.47
C ILE A 317 14.83 -20.30 -18.68
N PHE A 318 14.06 -19.43 -19.31
CA PHE A 318 13.61 -18.19 -18.70
C PHE A 318 12.16 -18.29 -18.24
N ASN A 319 11.88 -17.62 -17.14
CA ASN A 319 10.54 -17.51 -16.61
C ASN A 319 9.59 -16.84 -17.62
N GLY A 320 8.56 -17.56 -18.06
CA GLY A 320 7.48 -17.03 -18.88
C GLY A 320 7.81 -16.82 -20.36
N MET A 321 8.99 -17.27 -20.82
CA MET A 321 9.32 -17.32 -22.25
C MET A 321 8.73 -18.55 -22.93
N GLU A 322 8.76 -18.54 -24.27
CA GLU A 322 8.46 -19.70 -25.09
C GLU A 322 9.36 -20.89 -24.74
N PRO A 323 8.86 -22.13 -24.88
CA PRO A 323 9.65 -23.33 -24.66
C PRO A 323 10.89 -23.39 -25.55
N ASP A 324 12.02 -23.85 -24.99
CA ASP A 324 13.23 -24.13 -25.77
C ASP A 324 13.23 -25.59 -26.24
N ASN A 325 13.56 -25.79 -27.52
CA ASN A 325 13.73 -27.11 -28.12
C ASN A 325 15.18 -27.58 -27.98
N VAL A 326 15.37 -28.80 -27.51
CA VAL A 326 16.68 -29.42 -27.25
C VAL A 326 16.73 -30.78 -27.94
N GLU A 327 17.69 -30.94 -28.84
CA GLU A 327 18.01 -32.23 -29.44
C GLU A 327 19.10 -32.93 -28.61
N ILE A 328 18.82 -34.12 -28.10
CA ILE A 328 19.77 -34.91 -27.31
C ILE A 328 19.54 -36.40 -27.52
N GLY A 329 20.60 -37.18 -27.69
CA GLY A 329 20.48 -38.63 -27.88
C GLY A 329 19.68 -39.06 -29.13
N GLY A 330 19.55 -38.18 -30.13
CA GLY A 330 18.82 -38.41 -31.38
C GLY A 330 17.32 -38.06 -31.34
N ASP A 331 16.79 -37.63 -30.19
CA ASP A 331 15.38 -37.25 -30.01
C ASP A 331 15.27 -35.75 -29.66
N MET A 332 14.12 -35.16 -29.99
CA MET A 332 13.83 -33.74 -29.71
C MET A 332 12.91 -33.61 -28.49
N PHE A 333 13.31 -32.75 -27.55
CA PHE A 333 12.57 -32.43 -26.34
C PHE A 333 12.28 -30.93 -26.27
N GLU A 334 11.14 -30.59 -25.67
CA GLU A 334 10.70 -29.23 -25.41
C GLU A 334 10.76 -29.00 -23.90
N VAL A 335 11.48 -27.96 -23.46
CA VAL A 335 11.67 -27.61 -22.04
C VAL A 335 11.19 -26.19 -21.79
N ALA A 336 10.35 -25.99 -20.76
CA ALA A 336 9.81 -24.68 -20.43
C ALA A 336 9.72 -24.43 -18.93
N TRP A 337 9.89 -23.17 -18.53
CA TRP A 337 9.54 -22.68 -17.19
C TRP A 337 8.51 -21.55 -17.32
N SER A 338 7.24 -21.93 -17.45
CA SER A 338 6.15 -21.01 -17.74
C SER A 338 4.83 -21.50 -17.15
N PRO A 339 3.81 -20.62 -17.06
CA PRO A 339 2.44 -21.03 -16.79
C PRO A 339 1.95 -22.11 -17.75
N MET A 340 1.07 -22.99 -17.26
CA MET A 340 0.38 -23.96 -18.13
C MET A 340 -0.98 -23.43 -18.57
N ILE A 341 -1.45 -23.96 -19.70
CA ILE A 341 -2.82 -23.74 -20.17
C ILE A 341 -3.71 -24.88 -19.70
N VAL A 342 -4.82 -24.55 -19.03
CA VAL A 342 -5.84 -25.48 -18.55
C VAL A 342 -7.16 -25.19 -19.26
N LYS A 343 -7.76 -26.21 -19.90
CA LYS A 343 -9.04 -26.05 -20.60
C LYS A 343 -10.24 -26.18 -19.67
N LEU A 344 -11.15 -25.23 -19.77
CA LEU A 344 -12.43 -25.24 -19.07
C LEU A 344 -13.42 -26.20 -19.76
N PRO A 345 -14.34 -26.79 -18.99
CA PRO A 345 -15.41 -27.64 -19.54
C PRO A 345 -16.59 -26.86 -20.14
N PHE A 346 -16.49 -25.53 -20.18
CA PHE A 346 -17.43 -24.56 -20.75
C PHE A 346 -16.62 -23.37 -21.28
N SER A 347 -17.25 -22.43 -21.96
CA SER A 347 -16.59 -21.25 -22.49
C SER A 347 -17.28 -19.95 -22.09
N LEU A 348 -16.52 -18.86 -22.13
CA LEU A 348 -17.01 -17.51 -21.87
C LEU A 348 -16.88 -16.70 -23.16
N TYR A 349 -17.99 -16.12 -23.61
CA TYR A 349 -18.02 -15.17 -24.72
C TYR A 349 -18.19 -13.75 -24.18
N LEU A 350 -17.26 -12.85 -24.49
CA LEU A 350 -17.37 -11.44 -24.08
C LEU A 350 -18.24 -10.67 -25.08
N LYS A 351 -19.39 -10.17 -24.65
CA LYS A 351 -20.23 -9.28 -25.46
C LYS A 351 -19.64 -7.88 -25.54
N ASP A 352 -19.32 -7.33 -24.37
CA ASP A 352 -18.97 -5.91 -24.22
C ASP A 352 -18.15 -5.72 -22.94
N PHE A 353 -17.16 -4.84 -22.98
CA PHE A 353 -16.40 -4.38 -21.83
C PHE A 353 -16.65 -2.88 -21.60
N GLU A 354 -17.09 -2.52 -20.39
CA GLU A 354 -17.40 -1.13 -20.04
C GLU A 354 -16.46 -0.65 -18.94
N LEU A 355 -15.77 0.48 -19.17
CA LEU A 355 -14.93 1.17 -18.18
C LEU A 355 -15.55 2.53 -17.81
N LYS A 356 -16.11 2.62 -16.60
CA LYS A 356 -16.65 3.86 -16.03
C LYS A 356 -15.55 4.61 -15.30
N ARG A 357 -15.44 5.92 -15.55
CA ARG A 357 -14.43 6.81 -14.95
C ARG A 357 -15.07 7.86 -14.07
N TYR A 358 -14.25 8.43 -13.18
CA TYR A 358 -14.65 9.65 -12.49
C TYR A 358 -14.69 10.83 -13.48
N PRO A 359 -15.68 11.74 -13.35
CA PRO A 359 -15.82 12.89 -14.24
C PRO A 359 -14.53 13.68 -14.42
N GLY A 360 -14.17 13.97 -15.67
CA GLY A 360 -12.96 14.75 -16.01
C GLY A 360 -11.62 14.12 -15.61
N SER A 361 -11.61 12.82 -15.28
CA SER A 361 -10.42 12.05 -14.90
C SER A 361 -10.26 10.77 -15.72
N ASN A 362 -9.04 10.25 -15.77
CA ASN A 362 -8.75 8.89 -16.27
C ASN A 362 -8.85 7.84 -15.16
N SER A 363 -9.13 8.24 -13.92
CA SER A 363 -9.27 7.33 -12.79
C SER A 363 -10.49 6.42 -12.99
N PRO A 364 -10.31 5.09 -12.95
CA PRO A 364 -11.42 4.15 -13.06
C PRO A 364 -12.31 4.23 -11.81
N MET A 365 -13.62 4.33 -12.02
CA MET A 365 -14.64 4.24 -10.97
C MET A 365 -15.18 2.81 -10.86
N SER A 366 -15.41 2.15 -12.00
CA SER A 366 -15.75 0.73 -12.08
C SER A 366 -15.46 0.22 -13.49
N TYR A 367 -15.29 -1.10 -13.62
CA TYR A 367 -15.15 -1.76 -14.91
C TYR A 367 -15.87 -3.09 -14.87
N SER A 368 -16.58 -3.39 -15.95
CA SER A 368 -17.49 -4.53 -16.06
C SER A 368 -17.34 -5.23 -17.39
N SER A 369 -17.53 -6.55 -17.37
CA SER A 369 -17.50 -7.44 -18.52
C SER A 369 -18.84 -8.16 -18.64
N SER A 370 -19.59 -7.87 -19.70
CA SER A 370 -20.83 -8.59 -20.01
C SER A 370 -20.51 -9.85 -20.78
N VAL A 371 -20.70 -11.02 -20.16
CA VAL A 371 -20.32 -12.31 -20.73
C VAL A 371 -21.52 -13.23 -20.94
N ILE A 372 -21.41 -14.13 -21.91
CA ILE A 372 -22.27 -15.30 -22.05
C ILE A 372 -21.50 -16.52 -21.59
N VAL A 373 -22.00 -17.20 -20.56
CA VAL A 373 -21.51 -18.52 -20.17
C VAL A 373 -22.18 -19.55 -21.08
N LYS A 374 -21.38 -20.22 -21.91
CA LYS A 374 -21.83 -21.27 -22.82
C LYS A 374 -21.40 -22.63 -22.30
N ASP A 375 -22.36 -23.42 -21.86
CA ASP A 375 -22.15 -24.75 -21.29
C ASP A 375 -23.15 -25.77 -21.86
N LYS A 376 -22.76 -26.43 -22.95
CA LYS A 376 -23.61 -27.35 -23.73
C LYS A 376 -24.89 -26.63 -24.21
N ASP A 377 -26.05 -26.95 -23.64
CA ASP A 377 -27.34 -26.35 -24.00
C ASP A 377 -27.68 -25.10 -23.17
N LEU A 378 -26.86 -24.77 -22.16
CA LEU A 378 -27.05 -23.60 -21.30
C LEU A 378 -26.29 -22.40 -21.89
N ASN A 379 -27.02 -21.33 -22.17
CA ASN A 379 -26.47 -19.99 -22.43
C ASN A 379 -27.00 -19.04 -21.36
N MET A 380 -26.11 -18.55 -20.51
CA MET A 380 -26.45 -17.64 -19.41
C MET A 380 -25.72 -16.31 -19.60
N ASP A 381 -26.49 -15.23 -19.74
CA ASP A 381 -25.96 -13.87 -19.70
C ASP A 381 -25.60 -13.50 -18.26
N TYR A 382 -24.41 -12.92 -18.07
CA TYR A 382 -23.92 -12.53 -16.77
C TYR A 382 -22.96 -11.35 -16.86
N ASP A 383 -23.07 -10.39 -15.94
CA ASP A 383 -22.15 -9.26 -15.85
C ASP A 383 -21.15 -9.48 -14.71
N ILE A 384 -19.86 -9.50 -15.05
CA ILE A 384 -18.75 -9.63 -14.10
C ILE A 384 -18.17 -8.25 -13.88
N TYR A 385 -18.11 -7.79 -12.63
CA TYR A 385 -17.50 -6.50 -12.29
C TYR A 385 -16.90 -6.54 -10.88
N MET A 386 -16.22 -5.47 -10.48
CA MET A 386 -15.62 -5.38 -9.15
C MET A 386 -16.67 -5.65 -8.05
N ASN A 387 -16.36 -6.59 -7.13
CA ASN A 387 -17.27 -7.07 -6.07
C ASN A 387 -18.49 -7.88 -6.56
N HIS A 388 -18.55 -8.28 -7.84
CA HIS A 388 -19.62 -9.13 -8.39
C HIS A 388 -19.03 -10.24 -9.28
N VAL A 389 -18.95 -11.44 -8.70
CA VAL A 389 -18.20 -12.57 -9.26
C VAL A 389 -19.13 -13.61 -9.89
N LEU A 390 -18.72 -14.17 -11.02
CA LEU A 390 -19.41 -15.29 -11.64
C LEU A 390 -18.95 -16.59 -10.98
N ASP A 391 -19.89 -17.39 -10.47
CA ASP A 391 -19.66 -18.76 -9.99
C ASP A 391 -20.33 -19.77 -10.93
N HIS A 392 -19.55 -20.65 -11.58
CA HIS A 392 -20.07 -21.71 -12.45
C HIS A 392 -19.23 -22.99 -12.38
N ARG A 393 -19.87 -24.15 -12.18
CA ARG A 393 -19.20 -25.48 -12.04
C ARG A 393 -18.01 -25.52 -11.06
N GLY A 394 -18.08 -24.73 -9.99
CA GLY A 394 -17.01 -24.61 -8.99
C GLY A 394 -15.86 -23.68 -9.38
N TYR A 395 -15.87 -23.14 -10.60
CA TYR A 395 -14.97 -22.06 -11.02
C TYR A 395 -15.60 -20.70 -10.72
N ARG A 396 -14.78 -19.83 -10.16
CA ARG A 396 -15.13 -18.44 -9.85
C ARG A 396 -14.33 -17.52 -10.74
N PHE A 397 -15.00 -16.61 -11.43
CA PHE A 397 -14.39 -15.58 -12.26
C PHE A 397 -14.63 -14.22 -11.63
N PHE A 398 -13.57 -13.45 -11.52
CA PHE A 398 -13.63 -12.10 -11.00
C PHE A 398 -12.76 -11.21 -11.86
N GLN A 399 -13.21 -9.97 -11.97
CA GLN A 399 -12.53 -8.98 -12.77
C GLN A 399 -11.14 -8.70 -12.16
N SER A 400 -10.08 -8.74 -12.97
CA SER A 400 -8.69 -8.60 -12.49
C SER A 400 -7.99 -7.40 -13.11
N SER A 401 -8.07 -7.27 -14.43
CA SER A 401 -7.54 -6.14 -15.19
C SER A 401 -8.22 -6.08 -16.56
N TYR A 402 -7.73 -5.21 -17.44
CA TYR A 402 -8.28 -5.00 -18.78
C TYR A 402 -7.17 -4.51 -19.72
N ASP A 403 -7.40 -4.64 -21.02
CA ASP A 403 -6.49 -4.15 -22.04
C ASP A 403 -6.54 -2.62 -22.12
N MET A 404 -5.39 -1.98 -22.37
CA MET A 404 -5.29 -0.51 -22.45
C MET A 404 -6.08 0.10 -23.62
N ASP A 405 -6.47 -0.72 -24.60
CA ASP A 405 -7.35 -0.32 -25.71
C ASP A 405 -8.84 -0.46 -25.38
N GLU A 406 -9.18 -0.84 -24.15
CA GLU A 406 -10.54 -1.00 -23.63
C GLU A 406 -11.39 -2.03 -24.38
N LYS A 407 -10.76 -2.97 -25.10
CA LYS A 407 -11.46 -3.99 -25.93
C LYS A 407 -11.22 -5.42 -25.46
N GLY A 408 -10.71 -5.58 -24.25
CA GLY A 408 -10.43 -6.88 -23.69
C GLY A 408 -10.44 -6.87 -22.17
N THR A 409 -10.90 -7.99 -21.63
CA THR A 409 -11.01 -8.22 -20.19
C THR A 409 -10.04 -9.31 -19.77
N ILE A 410 -9.43 -9.11 -18.61
CA ILE A 410 -8.61 -10.13 -17.95
C ILE A 410 -9.34 -10.49 -16.67
N LEU A 411 -9.88 -11.70 -16.63
CA LEU A 411 -10.56 -12.27 -15.48
C LEU A 411 -9.59 -13.20 -14.77
N SER A 412 -9.49 -13.06 -13.45
CA SER A 412 -8.84 -14.07 -12.64
C SER A 412 -9.84 -15.18 -12.32
N VAL A 413 -9.34 -16.41 -12.24
CA VAL A 413 -10.13 -17.62 -12.07
C VAL A 413 -9.62 -18.40 -10.86
N ASN A 414 -10.54 -18.84 -10.01
CA ASN A 414 -10.24 -19.71 -8.88
C ASN A 414 -11.22 -20.89 -8.84
N ASN A 415 -10.72 -22.10 -8.58
CA ASN A 415 -11.53 -23.27 -8.22
C ASN A 415 -11.08 -23.74 -6.83
N ASP A 416 -11.88 -23.42 -5.81
CA ASP A 416 -11.49 -23.62 -4.41
C ASP A 416 -12.55 -24.44 -3.63
N PRO A 417 -12.32 -25.75 -3.43
CA PRO A 417 -13.21 -26.58 -2.61
C PRO A 417 -13.13 -26.25 -1.11
N GLY A 418 -12.08 -25.57 -0.66
CA GLY A 418 -11.87 -25.17 0.74
C GLY A 418 -12.72 -23.98 1.19
N LYS A 419 -13.28 -23.23 0.24
CA LYS A 419 -14.18 -22.09 0.50
C LYS A 419 -15.33 -22.45 1.44
N LEU A 420 -16.08 -23.52 1.15
CA LEU A 420 -17.30 -23.85 1.91
C LEU A 420 -16.98 -24.21 3.38
N PRO A 421 -16.03 -25.12 3.70
CA PRO A 421 -15.62 -25.35 5.08
C PRO A 421 -15.13 -24.08 5.79
N THR A 422 -14.37 -23.23 5.10
CA THR A 422 -13.89 -21.97 5.68
C THR A 422 -15.03 -21.03 6.05
N TYR A 423 -16.03 -20.88 5.17
CA TYR A 423 -17.20 -20.03 5.40
C TYR A 423 -18.09 -20.55 6.54
N ILE A 424 -18.26 -21.87 6.66
CA ILE A 424 -18.91 -22.47 7.83
C ILE A 424 -18.13 -22.12 9.10
N GLY A 425 -16.80 -22.21 9.05
CA GLY A 425 -15.92 -21.74 10.11
C GLY A 425 -16.17 -20.27 10.45
N TYR A 426 -16.16 -19.37 9.47
CA TYR A 426 -16.37 -17.93 9.69
C TYR A 426 -17.72 -17.64 10.35
N PHE A 427 -18.79 -18.29 9.89
CA PHE A 427 -20.12 -18.17 10.48
C PHE A 427 -20.14 -18.63 11.94
N LEU A 428 -19.61 -19.82 12.22
CA LEU A 428 -19.53 -20.35 13.58
C LEU A 428 -18.70 -19.44 14.49
N LEU A 429 -17.61 -18.89 13.97
CA LEU A 429 -16.76 -18.00 14.72
C LEU A 429 -17.51 -16.73 15.14
N GLY A 430 -18.17 -16.06 14.18
CA GLY A 430 -18.98 -14.86 14.45
C GLY A 430 -20.09 -15.14 15.45
N LEU A 431 -20.81 -16.25 15.27
CA LEU A 431 -21.85 -16.70 16.19
C LEU A 431 -21.29 -16.96 17.60
N GLY A 432 -20.15 -17.66 17.70
CA GLY A 432 -19.48 -17.97 18.95
C GLY A 432 -19.07 -16.71 19.72
N LEU A 433 -18.54 -15.70 19.02
CA LEU A 433 -18.17 -14.41 19.61
C LEU A 433 -19.37 -13.64 20.13
N LEU A 434 -20.43 -13.49 19.30
CA LEU A 434 -21.65 -12.77 19.67
C LEU A 434 -22.31 -13.40 20.90
N LEU A 435 -22.43 -14.73 20.91
CA LEU A 435 -23.00 -15.47 22.04
C LEU A 435 -22.12 -15.39 23.30
N ASN A 436 -20.80 -15.21 23.18
CA ASN A 436 -19.90 -15.15 24.34
C ASN A 436 -20.03 -13.82 25.12
N VAL A 437 -20.30 -12.71 24.43
CA VAL A 437 -20.61 -11.42 25.06
C VAL A 437 -21.96 -11.48 25.78
N LEU A 438 -22.95 -12.13 25.17
CA LEU A 438 -24.29 -12.27 25.73
C LEU A 438 -24.38 -13.31 26.86
N ASN A 439 -23.52 -14.31 26.92
CA ASN A 439 -23.58 -15.38 27.91
C ASN A 439 -23.27 -14.88 29.34
N PRO A 440 -24.21 -14.96 30.30
CA PRO A 440 -24.00 -14.54 31.69
C PRO A 440 -22.84 -15.26 32.40
N ASN A 441 -22.49 -16.48 31.97
CA ASN A 441 -21.42 -17.29 32.54
C ASN A 441 -20.05 -17.04 31.93
N SER A 442 -19.95 -16.17 30.91
CA SER A 442 -18.68 -15.86 30.25
C SER A 442 -17.72 -15.16 31.20
N ARG A 443 -16.40 -15.31 30.92
CA ARG A 443 -15.37 -14.60 31.71
C ARG A 443 -15.57 -13.09 31.65
N PHE A 444 -15.95 -12.56 30.48
CA PHE A 444 -16.24 -11.14 30.29
C PHE A 444 -17.33 -10.65 31.25
N ARG A 445 -18.50 -11.32 31.29
CA ARG A 445 -19.59 -10.98 32.23
C ARG A 445 -19.18 -11.15 33.69
N LYS A 446 -18.41 -12.20 34.03
CA LYS A 446 -17.90 -12.41 35.40
C LYS A 446 -16.94 -11.31 35.85
N LEU A 447 -16.08 -10.82 34.96
CA LEU A 447 -15.19 -9.68 35.23
C LEU A 447 -15.98 -8.37 35.33
N ALA A 448 -16.94 -8.17 34.42
CA ALA A 448 -17.80 -6.99 34.41
C ALA A 448 -18.67 -6.88 35.67
N ALA A 449 -19.23 -7.98 36.16
CA ALA A 449 -20.06 -8.01 37.38
C ALA A 449 -19.25 -7.68 38.64
N LYS A 450 -17.99 -8.14 38.71
CA LYS A 450 -17.06 -7.82 39.80
C LYS A 450 -16.55 -6.37 39.80
N ALA A 451 -16.89 -5.59 38.78
CA ALA A 451 -16.50 -4.19 38.62
C ALA A 451 -17.67 -3.21 38.84
N ASN A 452 -18.88 -3.68 39.17
CA ASN A 452 -20.12 -2.88 39.02
C ASN A 452 -20.82 -2.45 40.33
N GLU A 453 -20.17 -2.53 41.50
CA GLU A 453 -20.70 -1.91 42.73
C GLU A 453 -20.20 -0.46 42.87
N ALA A 454 -20.74 0.46 42.07
CA ALA A 454 -20.74 1.90 42.36
C ALA A 454 -21.67 2.69 41.42
N ASN A 455 -22.86 3.01 41.92
CA ASN A 455 -23.67 4.21 41.69
C ASN A 455 -23.89 4.72 40.25
N ALA A 456 -25.06 4.40 39.71
CA ALA A 456 -25.74 5.19 38.70
C ALA A 456 -27.10 5.65 39.25
N LYS A 457 -27.26 6.95 39.52
CA LYS A 457 -28.52 7.70 39.36
C LYS A 457 -28.32 9.21 39.56
N ASN A 458 -29.09 9.94 38.75
CA ASN A 458 -29.41 11.35 38.74
C ASN A 458 -28.48 12.27 37.92
N LEU A 459 -29.01 12.60 36.74
CA LEU A 459 -28.57 13.59 35.78
C LEU A 459 -29.81 14.44 35.46
N ALA A 460 -29.84 15.67 35.97
CA ALA A 460 -30.60 16.80 35.43
C ALA A 460 -30.22 18.05 36.22
N ILE A 461 -30.06 19.17 35.51
CA ILE A 461 -29.85 20.55 36.00
C ILE A 461 -28.39 20.94 36.26
N PHE A 462 -27.61 21.16 35.19
CA PHE A 462 -26.60 22.24 35.12
C PHE A 462 -26.12 22.48 33.66
N VAL A 463 -27.01 22.95 32.79
CA VAL A 463 -26.70 23.18 31.35
C VAL A 463 -26.56 24.67 30.99
N VAL A 464 -26.57 25.60 31.94
CA VAL A 464 -26.60 27.05 31.60
C VAL A 464 -25.33 27.84 31.98
N ALA A 465 -24.26 27.22 32.49
CA ALA A 465 -23.14 27.98 33.06
C ALA A 465 -21.74 27.79 32.42
N CYS A 466 -21.62 27.26 31.21
CA CYS A 466 -20.30 27.09 30.55
C CYS A 466 -20.26 27.44 29.05
N ILE A 467 -20.91 28.54 28.65
CA ILE A 467 -20.70 29.20 27.33
C ILE A 467 -20.18 30.62 27.55
N ALA A 468 -19.13 30.77 28.36
CA ALA A 468 -18.53 32.07 28.63
C ALA A 468 -17.03 31.99 28.95
N LEU A 469 -16.28 31.13 28.25
CA LEU A 469 -14.81 31.12 28.34
C LEU A 469 -14.17 30.67 27.02
N PHE A 470 -14.52 31.31 25.90
CA PHE A 470 -13.65 31.37 24.72
C PHE A 470 -13.96 32.64 23.92
N ALA A 471 -13.36 33.76 24.35
CA ALA A 471 -13.20 34.94 23.52
C ALA A 471 -11.99 35.73 24.03
N ALA A 472 -10.89 35.68 23.27
CA ALA A 472 -10.04 36.82 22.95
C ALA A 472 -8.69 36.28 22.45
N ASN A 473 -8.37 36.56 21.20
CA ASN A 473 -7.08 37.10 20.83
C ASN A 473 -7.31 38.06 19.66
N ASN A 474 -7.11 39.35 19.93
CA ASN A 474 -6.98 40.38 18.91
C ASN A 474 -5.60 40.24 18.28
N LEU A 475 -5.55 40.09 16.96
CA LEU A 475 -4.32 40.26 16.19
C LEU A 475 -4.35 41.65 15.55
N GLN A 476 -3.41 42.49 15.98
CA GLN A 476 -3.07 43.73 15.28
C GLN A 476 -2.49 43.38 13.91
N ALA A 477 -3.06 43.99 12.87
CA ALA A 477 -2.50 43.96 11.53
C ALA A 477 -1.55 45.15 11.34
N PHE A 478 -0.36 44.91 10.80
CA PHE A 478 0.43 45.92 10.13
C PHE A 478 1.16 45.32 8.92
N SER A 479 1.30 46.18 7.89
CA SER A 479 1.95 46.04 6.58
C SER A 479 1.06 45.66 5.38
N SER A 480 1.28 46.40 4.28
CA SER A 480 0.45 46.51 3.08
C SER A 480 0.53 45.27 2.20
N LEU A 481 -0.34 44.29 2.49
CA LEU A 481 -0.66 43.18 1.59
C LEU A 481 -1.70 43.61 0.54
N PRO A 482 -1.76 42.95 -0.64
CA PRO A 482 -2.86 43.14 -1.57
C PRO A 482 -4.19 42.85 -0.87
N THR A 483 -5.07 43.84 -0.78
CA THR A 483 -6.33 43.73 -0.03
C THR A 483 -7.39 42.99 -0.84
N ILE A 484 -7.81 41.81 -0.38
CA ILE A 484 -9.01 41.12 -0.86
C ILE A 484 -10.16 41.36 0.12
N ASP A 485 -11.35 41.68 -0.39
CA ASP A 485 -12.54 41.84 0.45
C ASP A 485 -13.02 40.50 1.06
N LYS A 486 -13.44 40.53 2.32
CA LYS A 486 -13.84 39.33 3.07
C LYS A 486 -15.15 38.73 2.57
N GLU A 487 -16.09 39.55 2.08
CA GLU A 487 -17.34 39.02 1.52
C GLU A 487 -17.08 38.42 0.14
N HIS A 488 -16.26 39.06 -0.69
CA HIS A 488 -15.83 38.45 -1.97
C HIS A 488 -15.08 37.12 -1.76
N ALA A 489 -14.21 37.05 -0.75
CA ALA A 489 -13.49 35.83 -0.40
C ALA A 489 -14.43 34.68 0.04
N LYS A 490 -15.55 34.98 0.72
CA LYS A 490 -16.58 33.98 1.04
C LYS A 490 -17.36 33.55 -0.21
N ASP A 491 -17.62 34.48 -1.12
CA ASP A 491 -18.36 34.16 -2.35
C ASP A 491 -17.53 33.27 -3.28
N ILE A 492 -16.22 33.54 -3.45
CA ILE A 492 -15.36 32.69 -4.29
C ILE A 492 -15.14 31.31 -3.65
N ALA A 493 -15.15 31.20 -2.31
CA ALA A 493 -15.01 29.94 -1.59
C ALA A 493 -16.01 28.86 -2.07
N THR A 494 -17.21 29.27 -2.51
CA THR A 494 -18.27 28.39 -3.00
C THR A 494 -18.14 27.97 -4.46
N ILE A 495 -17.21 28.54 -5.24
CA ILE A 495 -16.96 28.12 -6.62
C ILE A 495 -16.55 26.65 -6.62
N VAL A 496 -17.15 25.86 -7.50
CA VAL A 496 -16.81 24.43 -7.58
C VAL A 496 -15.57 24.24 -8.44
N VAL A 497 -14.68 23.37 -7.99
CA VAL A 497 -13.44 22.98 -8.64
C VAL A 497 -13.46 21.47 -8.82
N GLN A 498 -13.16 21.01 -10.04
CA GLN A 498 -12.93 19.59 -10.32
C GLN A 498 -11.47 19.24 -10.01
N SER A 499 -11.23 18.30 -9.11
CA SER A 499 -9.86 17.81 -8.83
C SER A 499 -9.34 16.86 -9.90
N ALA A 500 -8.06 16.53 -9.83
CA ALA A 500 -7.41 15.60 -10.78
C ALA A 500 -8.02 14.19 -10.76
N ASP A 501 -8.53 13.75 -9.61
CA ASP A 501 -9.22 12.47 -9.43
C ASP A 501 -10.73 12.55 -9.76
N GLY A 502 -11.22 13.73 -10.17
CA GLY A 502 -12.60 13.93 -10.64
C GLY A 502 -13.62 14.31 -9.56
N ARG A 503 -13.20 14.49 -8.30
CA ARG A 503 -14.08 14.98 -7.23
C ARG A 503 -14.42 16.46 -7.44
N MET A 504 -15.69 16.79 -7.25
CA MET A 504 -16.18 18.17 -7.27
C MET A 504 -16.15 18.72 -5.85
N LYS A 505 -15.31 19.73 -5.61
CA LYS A 505 -15.11 20.33 -4.27
C LYS A 505 -15.09 21.86 -4.34
N PRO A 506 -15.44 22.57 -3.26
CA PRO A 506 -15.37 24.02 -3.24
C PRO A 506 -13.93 24.51 -3.39
N PHE A 507 -13.78 25.71 -3.96
CA PHE A 507 -12.52 26.45 -4.06
C PHE A 507 -11.83 26.57 -2.70
N ASP A 508 -12.63 26.71 -1.64
CA ASP A 508 -12.19 26.67 -0.24
C ASP A 508 -11.34 25.46 0.10
N THR A 509 -11.83 24.25 -0.19
CA THR A 509 -11.12 23.01 0.11
C THR A 509 -9.76 22.99 -0.60
N VAL A 510 -9.73 23.33 -1.90
CA VAL A 510 -8.48 23.37 -2.68
C VAL A 510 -7.53 24.44 -2.14
N GLY A 511 -8.05 25.60 -1.75
CA GLY A 511 -7.23 26.69 -1.21
C GLY A 511 -6.58 26.33 0.13
N HIS A 512 -7.35 25.72 1.04
CA HIS A 512 -6.85 25.19 2.30
C HIS A 512 -5.80 24.09 2.09
N GLU A 513 -6.04 23.16 1.15
CA GLU A 513 -5.09 22.09 0.78
C GLU A 513 -3.75 22.67 0.30
N VAL A 514 -3.80 23.61 -0.64
CA VAL A 514 -2.62 24.26 -1.22
C VAL A 514 -1.85 25.06 -0.17
N LEU A 515 -2.54 25.92 0.59
CA LEU A 515 -1.87 26.77 1.58
C LEU A 515 -1.26 25.95 2.71
N ASN A 516 -1.93 24.89 3.18
CA ASN A 516 -1.34 23.96 4.15
C ASN A 516 -0.13 23.21 3.58
N LYS A 517 -0.15 22.82 2.31
CA LYS A 517 0.97 22.11 1.67
C LYS A 517 2.21 23.00 1.51
N LEU A 518 2.01 24.26 1.12
CA LEU A 518 3.08 25.25 0.94
C LEU A 518 3.60 25.78 2.29
N TYR A 519 2.70 26.30 3.13
CA TYR A 519 3.01 27.13 4.30
C TYR A 519 2.71 26.46 5.66
N ARG A 520 1.88 25.40 5.70
CA ARG A 520 1.44 24.69 6.93
C ARG A 520 0.54 25.53 7.86
N SER A 521 -0.28 26.39 7.28
CA SER A 521 -1.30 27.20 7.98
C SER A 521 -2.45 27.46 7.03
N ASP A 522 -3.64 27.75 7.56
CA ASP A 522 -4.84 28.14 6.80
C ASP A 522 -5.01 29.65 6.67
N ASN A 523 -4.07 30.39 7.25
CA ASN A 523 -3.99 31.82 7.11
C ASN A 523 -2.55 32.24 6.86
N TYR A 524 -2.41 33.36 6.17
CA TYR A 524 -1.16 34.05 5.95
C TYR A 524 -1.34 35.53 6.30
N ASN A 525 -0.66 35.99 7.35
CA ASN A 525 -0.67 37.39 7.78
C ASN A 525 -2.08 38.03 7.90
N GLY A 526 -3.07 37.27 8.38
CA GLY A 526 -4.45 37.72 8.57
C GLY A 526 -5.39 37.53 7.38
N MET A 527 -4.87 37.10 6.22
CA MET A 527 -5.67 36.65 5.07
C MET A 527 -6.04 35.17 5.25
N ASP A 528 -7.29 34.80 4.95
CA ASP A 528 -7.70 33.40 4.85
C ASP A 528 -7.17 32.74 3.58
N ALA A 529 -7.26 31.40 3.51
CA ALA A 529 -6.76 30.63 2.38
C ALA A 529 -7.32 31.10 1.04
N ASN A 530 -8.62 31.38 0.96
CA ASN A 530 -9.28 31.85 -0.27
C ASN A 530 -8.71 33.17 -0.76
N SER A 531 -8.54 34.14 0.13
CA SER A 531 -7.95 35.44 -0.16
C SER A 531 -6.50 35.31 -0.63
N VAL A 532 -5.73 34.43 0.02
CA VAL A 532 -4.32 34.18 -0.34
C VAL A 532 -4.21 33.61 -1.74
N ILE A 533 -4.98 32.57 -2.05
CA ILE A 533 -4.96 31.92 -3.36
C ILE A 533 -5.43 32.87 -4.47
N LEU A 534 -6.54 33.60 -4.26
CA LEU A 534 -7.00 34.59 -5.22
C LEU A 534 -5.93 35.67 -5.47
N SER A 535 -5.27 36.15 -4.40
CA SER A 535 -4.15 37.08 -4.54
C SER A 535 -2.94 36.47 -5.23
N MET A 536 -2.65 35.18 -5.08
CA MET A 536 -1.58 34.50 -5.83
C MET A 536 -1.86 34.46 -7.33
N MET A 537 -3.11 34.22 -7.70
CA MET A 537 -3.54 34.17 -9.11
C MET A 537 -3.46 35.55 -9.77
N VAL A 538 -3.89 36.62 -9.06
CA VAL A 538 -3.93 37.99 -9.61
C VAL A 538 -2.61 38.75 -9.43
N ASN A 539 -1.90 38.53 -8.32
CA ASN A 539 -0.69 39.27 -7.96
C ASN A 539 0.57 38.38 -7.99
N SER A 540 0.70 37.49 -8.97
CA SER A 540 1.79 36.50 -9.08
C SER A 540 3.21 37.12 -9.00
N SER A 541 3.41 38.31 -9.56
CA SER A 541 4.69 39.05 -9.47
C SER A 541 5.09 39.41 -8.05
N TYR A 542 4.12 39.72 -7.18
CA TYR A 542 4.38 39.93 -5.76
C TYR A 542 4.72 38.61 -5.07
N TRP A 543 3.88 37.58 -5.25
CA TRP A 543 4.01 36.29 -4.58
C TRP A 543 5.25 35.49 -4.97
N ARG A 544 5.85 35.73 -6.14
CA ARG A 544 7.15 35.15 -6.51
C ARG A 544 8.29 35.50 -5.54
N ASN A 545 8.19 36.63 -4.85
CA ASN A 545 9.17 37.10 -3.88
C ASN A 545 8.78 36.78 -2.42
N VAL A 546 7.57 36.28 -2.18
CA VAL A 546 7.07 36.00 -0.83
C VAL A 546 7.62 34.66 -0.34
N PRO A 547 8.32 34.60 0.82
CA PRO A 547 8.79 33.34 1.38
C PRO A 547 7.63 32.50 1.92
N ILE A 548 7.17 31.53 1.14
CA ILE A 548 6.00 30.70 1.49
C ILE A 548 6.29 29.19 1.45
N ILE A 549 7.33 28.74 0.73
CA ILE A 549 7.66 27.33 0.59
C ILE A 549 8.49 26.87 1.79
N LYS A 550 7.93 26.01 2.65
CA LYS A 550 8.67 25.53 3.84
C LYS A 550 9.85 24.62 3.47
N ILE A 551 11.08 24.99 3.89
CA ILE A 551 12.32 24.23 3.69
C ILE A 551 12.93 23.84 5.05
N THR A 552 13.09 22.53 5.26
CA THR A 552 13.59 21.96 6.53
C THR A 552 15.07 21.61 6.48
N ASP A 553 15.56 21.09 5.36
CA ASP A 553 16.94 20.60 5.24
C ASP A 553 17.97 21.73 5.16
N LYS A 554 19.10 21.56 5.84
CA LYS A 554 20.17 22.58 5.89
C LYS A 554 20.99 22.63 4.59
N GLY A 555 21.21 21.50 3.93
CA GLY A 555 21.92 21.42 2.66
C GLY A 555 21.13 22.08 1.55
N LEU A 556 19.82 21.84 1.49
CA LEU A 556 18.91 22.45 0.54
C LEU A 556 18.86 23.97 0.68
N LYS A 557 18.83 24.49 1.91
CA LYS A 557 18.93 25.95 2.16
C LYS A 557 20.20 26.56 1.56
N LYS A 558 21.34 25.86 1.69
CA LYS A 558 22.62 26.30 1.13
C LYS A 558 22.58 26.32 -0.41
N ILE A 559 21.94 25.34 -1.04
CA ILE A 559 21.76 25.28 -2.50
C ILE A 559 20.88 26.43 -2.99
N LEU A 560 19.77 26.70 -2.29
CA LEU A 560 18.85 27.80 -2.64
C LEU A 560 19.47 29.19 -2.38
N GLY A 561 20.48 29.28 -1.51
CA GLY A 561 21.14 30.53 -1.14
C GLY A 561 20.43 31.27 0.01
N ILE A 562 19.58 30.58 0.78
CA ILE A 562 18.82 31.18 1.89
C ILE A 562 19.51 30.94 3.25
N PRO A 563 19.39 31.87 4.21
CA PRO A 563 19.91 31.72 5.56
C PRO A 563 19.45 30.42 6.25
N VAL A 564 20.35 29.76 6.98
CA VAL A 564 20.05 28.45 7.63
C VAL A 564 18.90 28.55 8.64
N ASN A 565 18.72 29.70 9.28
CA ASN A 565 17.65 30.01 10.23
C ASN A 565 16.31 30.38 9.54
N GLN A 566 16.32 30.72 8.25
CA GLN A 566 15.11 31.02 7.49
C GLN A 566 14.31 29.74 7.26
N LYS A 567 13.00 29.79 7.54
CA LYS A 567 12.11 28.60 7.49
C LYS A 567 11.45 28.40 6.12
N TYR A 568 11.28 29.47 5.35
CA TYR A 568 10.53 29.48 4.10
C TYR A 568 11.38 30.07 2.98
N ALA A 569 11.29 29.49 1.78
CA ALA A 569 11.87 30.00 0.55
C ALA A 569 10.77 30.70 -0.28
N SER A 570 11.16 31.71 -1.05
CA SER A 570 10.36 32.31 -2.11
C SER A 570 10.42 31.46 -3.39
N PHE A 571 9.56 31.72 -4.36
CA PHE A 571 9.65 31.08 -5.67
C PHE A 571 10.98 31.42 -6.36
N ASN A 572 11.38 32.69 -6.31
CA ASN A 572 12.59 33.18 -6.96
C ASN A 572 13.89 32.60 -6.35
N ASP A 573 13.86 32.16 -5.08
CA ASP A 573 15.02 31.50 -4.45
C ASP A 573 15.46 30.22 -5.19
N PHE A 574 14.57 29.59 -5.94
CA PHE A 574 14.83 28.35 -6.69
C PHE A 574 15.54 28.56 -8.03
N PHE A 575 15.65 29.81 -8.51
CA PHE A 575 16.24 30.15 -9.80
C PHE A 575 17.54 30.93 -9.59
N SER A 576 18.47 30.85 -10.55
CA SER A 576 19.68 31.66 -10.55
C SER A 576 19.34 33.15 -10.68
N THR A 577 20.10 33.99 -9.98
CA THR A 577 19.99 35.46 -10.01
C THR A 577 21.07 36.10 -10.90
N ASP A 578 21.75 35.30 -11.73
CA ASP A 578 22.83 35.75 -12.59
C ASP A 578 22.26 36.46 -13.83
N PRO A 579 22.55 37.75 -14.06
CA PRO A 579 22.06 38.49 -15.22
C PRO A 579 22.56 37.94 -16.57
N ASP A 580 23.69 37.24 -16.59
CA ASP A 580 24.36 36.78 -17.81
C ASP A 580 24.19 35.27 -18.09
N ALA A 581 23.56 34.53 -17.17
CA ALA A 581 23.20 33.13 -17.36
C ALA A 581 21.69 32.99 -17.58
N ASN A 582 21.26 32.08 -18.46
CA ASN A 582 19.85 31.69 -18.56
C ASN A 582 19.30 31.36 -17.14
N MET A 583 18.04 31.71 -16.86
CA MET A 583 17.37 31.37 -15.59
C MET A 583 17.44 29.85 -15.35
N GLU A 584 18.44 29.40 -14.61
CA GLU A 584 18.71 27.98 -14.36
C GLU A 584 17.97 27.57 -13.09
N TYR A 585 17.20 26.48 -13.19
CA TYR A 585 16.53 25.89 -12.05
C TYR A 585 17.53 25.15 -11.15
N LYS A 586 17.76 25.65 -9.93
CA LYS A 586 18.83 25.19 -9.02
C LYS A 586 18.69 23.73 -8.58
N LEU A 587 17.48 23.15 -8.56
CA LEU A 587 17.26 21.79 -8.07
C LEU A 587 17.22 20.72 -9.15
N ILE A 588 17.31 21.06 -10.45
CA ILE A 588 17.08 20.11 -11.55
C ILE A 588 17.96 18.85 -11.44
N LYS A 589 19.28 19.02 -11.29
CA LYS A 589 20.25 17.90 -11.17
C LYS A 589 20.00 17.05 -9.93
N TYR A 590 19.61 17.68 -8.82
CA TYR A 590 19.33 16.99 -7.57
C TYR A 590 18.02 16.20 -7.63
N SER A 591 16.97 16.79 -8.24
CA SER A 591 15.68 16.13 -8.47
C SER A 591 15.84 14.93 -9.41
N GLU A 592 16.58 15.07 -10.52
CA GLU A 592 16.87 13.96 -11.44
C GLU A 592 17.64 12.81 -10.77
N LEU A 593 18.70 13.13 -10.01
CA LEU A 593 19.48 12.11 -9.28
C LEU A 593 18.65 11.42 -8.21
N ALA A 594 17.79 12.15 -7.50
CA ALA A 594 16.87 11.58 -6.50
C ALA A 594 15.81 10.67 -7.16
N ASN A 595 15.26 11.09 -8.31
CA ASN A 595 14.25 10.33 -9.04
C ASN A 595 14.80 9.07 -9.73
N ARG A 596 16.09 9.05 -10.11
CA ARG A 596 16.78 7.86 -10.64
C ARG A 596 17.02 6.77 -9.60
N LYS A 597 17.02 7.11 -8.30
CA LYS A 597 17.12 6.13 -7.22
C LYS A 597 15.79 5.45 -6.99
N SER A 598 15.81 4.15 -6.69
CA SER A 598 14.64 3.46 -6.17
C SER A 598 14.17 4.11 -4.86
N PRO A 599 12.86 4.12 -4.55
CA PRO A 599 12.31 4.67 -3.31
C PRO A 599 13.07 4.27 -2.03
N ALA A 600 13.51 3.01 -1.96
CA ALA A 600 14.26 2.47 -0.83
C ALA A 600 15.70 3.02 -0.71
N ALA A 601 16.30 3.44 -1.83
CA ALA A 601 17.66 3.98 -1.88
C ALA A 601 17.72 5.50 -1.66
N ARG A 602 16.58 6.19 -1.52
CA ARG A 602 16.50 7.65 -1.31
C ARG A 602 16.80 8.01 0.14
N ASN A 603 17.80 8.86 0.35
CA ASN A 603 18.13 9.41 1.66
C ASN A 603 17.22 10.61 2.02
N GLN A 604 17.35 11.15 3.24
CA GLN A 604 16.51 12.26 3.69
C GLN A 604 16.67 13.53 2.83
N PHE A 605 17.87 13.81 2.33
CA PHE A 605 18.13 14.94 1.44
C PHE A 605 17.42 14.77 0.10
N ASP A 606 17.49 13.57 -0.51
CA ASP A 606 16.78 13.24 -1.76
C ASP A 606 15.27 13.51 -1.60
N LYS A 607 14.68 13.08 -0.48
CA LYS A 607 13.25 13.28 -0.15
C LYS A 607 12.89 14.75 0.04
N ASP A 608 13.75 15.52 0.70
CA ASP A 608 13.51 16.94 0.94
C ASP A 608 13.65 17.77 -0.34
N VAL A 609 14.54 17.38 -1.28
CA VAL A 609 14.62 17.95 -2.64
C VAL A 609 13.32 17.70 -3.41
N ILE A 610 12.86 16.44 -3.50
CA ILE A 610 11.62 16.08 -4.22
C ILE A 610 10.42 16.86 -3.64
N LYS A 611 10.30 16.95 -2.32
CA LYS A 611 9.20 17.70 -1.67
C LYS A 611 9.28 19.20 -1.93
N ALA A 612 10.48 19.77 -2.03
CA ALA A 612 10.63 21.19 -2.34
C ALA A 612 10.29 21.48 -3.80
N ASP A 613 10.71 20.61 -4.72
CA ASP A 613 10.38 20.64 -6.15
C ASP A 613 8.87 20.52 -6.37
N GLU A 614 8.21 19.56 -5.70
CA GLU A 614 6.75 19.40 -5.72
C GLU A 614 6.01 20.66 -5.26
N LYS A 615 6.43 21.29 -4.15
CA LYS A 615 5.82 22.54 -3.66
C LYS A 615 6.04 23.70 -4.61
N LEU A 616 7.21 23.80 -5.23
CA LEU A 616 7.49 24.82 -6.23
C LEU A 616 6.55 24.67 -7.43
N ASN A 617 6.39 23.44 -7.93
CA ASN A 617 5.47 23.13 -9.01
C ASN A 617 4.01 23.45 -8.64
N ILE A 618 3.57 23.09 -7.43
CA ILE A 618 2.23 23.46 -6.93
C ILE A 618 2.05 24.98 -6.92
N LEU A 619 3.01 25.73 -6.38
CA LEU A 619 2.93 27.20 -6.37
C LEU A 619 2.88 27.79 -7.78
N TYR A 620 3.67 27.22 -8.71
CA TYR A 620 3.62 27.60 -10.12
C TYR A 620 2.24 27.33 -10.74
N MET A 621 1.67 26.15 -10.50
CA MET A 621 0.33 25.79 -10.98
C MET A 621 -0.77 26.70 -10.38
N VAL A 622 -0.60 27.20 -9.15
CA VAL A 622 -1.50 28.23 -8.57
C VAL A 622 -1.39 29.53 -9.34
N PHE A 623 -0.16 30.01 -9.63
CA PHE A 623 0.02 31.25 -10.41
C PHE A 623 -0.61 31.17 -11.79
N MET A 624 -0.56 30.00 -12.42
CA MET A 624 -1.19 29.75 -13.72
C MET A 624 -2.69 29.41 -13.62
N GLY A 625 -3.22 29.25 -12.42
CA GLY A 625 -4.60 28.81 -12.17
C GLY A 625 -4.88 27.36 -12.59
N GLU A 626 -3.85 26.56 -12.88
CA GLU A 626 -3.98 25.19 -13.42
C GLU A 626 -4.64 24.21 -12.44
N LEU A 627 -4.46 24.41 -11.14
CA LEU A 627 -5.11 23.59 -10.11
C LEU A 627 -6.63 23.82 -10.01
N PHE A 628 -7.11 24.95 -10.51
CA PHE A 628 -8.50 25.39 -10.36
C PHE A 628 -9.28 25.13 -11.64
N LYS A 629 -9.60 23.85 -11.89
CA LYS A 629 -10.50 23.45 -12.99
C LYS A 629 -11.94 23.87 -12.68
N VAL A 630 -12.29 25.10 -13.06
CA VAL A 630 -13.57 25.76 -12.72
C VAL A 630 -14.49 25.92 -13.95
N ILE A 631 -14.02 25.60 -15.15
CA ILE A 631 -14.76 25.83 -16.40
C ILE A 631 -15.25 24.50 -16.97
N PRO A 632 -16.55 24.15 -16.83
CA PRO A 632 -17.10 22.99 -17.52
C PRO A 632 -17.03 23.18 -19.03
N LYS A 633 -16.71 22.11 -19.77
CA LYS A 633 -16.78 22.09 -21.23
C LYS A 633 -18.19 21.72 -21.69
N GLU A 634 -18.74 22.48 -22.62
CA GLU A 634 -20.09 22.27 -23.14
C GLU A 634 -20.20 20.92 -23.88
N GLY A 635 -21.17 20.08 -23.47
CA GLY A 635 -21.48 18.82 -24.14
C GLY A 635 -20.40 17.73 -24.04
N ASP A 636 -19.41 17.87 -23.15
CA ASP A 636 -18.35 16.87 -22.98
C ASP A 636 -18.90 15.58 -22.34
N PRO A 637 -18.80 14.40 -22.99
CA PRO A 637 -19.35 13.16 -22.45
C PRO A 637 -18.78 12.76 -21.08
N ASN A 638 -17.55 13.15 -20.79
CA ASN A 638 -16.87 12.86 -19.52
C ASN A 638 -17.09 13.95 -18.46
N ASN A 639 -17.92 14.97 -18.74
CA ASN A 639 -18.12 16.14 -17.90
C ASN A 639 -16.78 16.77 -17.43
N THR A 640 -15.84 16.94 -18.38
CA THR A 640 -14.49 17.47 -18.09
C THR A 640 -14.52 18.97 -17.85
N TRP A 641 -13.90 19.41 -16.76
CA TRP A 641 -13.70 20.82 -16.44
C TRP A 641 -12.24 21.21 -16.67
N TYR A 642 -12.03 22.45 -17.08
CA TYR A 642 -10.72 22.99 -17.41
C TYR A 642 -10.36 24.14 -16.49
N SER A 643 -9.06 24.32 -16.27
CA SER A 643 -8.53 25.54 -15.66
C SER A 643 -8.72 26.73 -16.61
N PRO A 644 -8.63 27.97 -16.12
CA PRO A 644 -8.66 29.16 -16.99
C PRO A 644 -7.69 29.03 -18.18
N ALA A 645 -6.44 28.64 -17.94
CA ALA A 645 -5.45 28.42 -19.00
C ALA A 645 -5.80 27.21 -19.89
N GLY A 646 -6.26 26.11 -19.30
CA GLY A 646 -6.64 24.90 -20.03
C GLY A 646 -7.83 25.12 -20.96
N ALA A 647 -8.83 25.89 -20.54
CA ALA A 647 -9.99 26.25 -21.36
C ALA A 647 -9.55 27.04 -22.59
N MET A 648 -8.62 27.98 -22.42
CA MET A 648 -8.03 28.74 -23.53
C MET A 648 -7.26 27.85 -24.50
N MET A 649 -6.67 26.73 -24.08
CA MET A 649 -5.97 25.83 -25.00
C MET A 649 -6.91 24.87 -25.72
N ASN A 650 -7.95 24.38 -25.02
CA ASN A 650 -8.76 23.25 -25.48
C ASN A 650 -10.11 23.65 -26.08
N PHE A 651 -10.64 24.83 -25.77
CA PHE A 651 -11.94 25.28 -26.30
C PHE A 651 -11.76 25.92 -27.68
N THR A 652 -12.81 25.83 -28.49
CA THR A 652 -12.80 26.35 -29.87
C THR A 652 -14.05 27.17 -30.17
N GLY A 653 -14.01 28.01 -31.21
CA GLY A 653 -15.16 28.80 -31.66
C GLY A 653 -15.70 29.78 -30.61
N ASP A 654 -17.03 29.93 -30.58
CA ASP A 654 -17.74 30.89 -29.74
C ASP A 654 -17.61 30.59 -28.23
N GLU A 655 -17.51 29.31 -27.85
CA GLU A 655 -17.30 28.89 -26.47
C GLU A 655 -16.00 29.48 -25.91
N ARG A 656 -14.90 29.40 -26.67
CA ARG A 656 -13.61 29.98 -26.29
C ARG A 656 -13.71 31.49 -26.11
N SER A 657 -14.31 32.19 -27.05
CA SER A 657 -14.46 33.66 -26.99
C SER A 657 -15.27 34.10 -25.77
N ASN A 658 -16.40 33.44 -25.52
CA ASN A 658 -17.27 33.72 -24.38
C ASN A 658 -16.54 33.49 -23.05
N ILE A 659 -15.82 32.37 -22.90
CA ILE A 659 -15.02 32.07 -21.71
C ILE A 659 -13.85 33.03 -21.55
N THR A 660 -13.19 33.39 -22.64
CA THR A 660 -12.10 34.39 -22.63
C THR A 660 -12.61 35.70 -22.03
N SER A 661 -13.73 36.21 -22.54
CA SER A 661 -14.33 37.45 -22.04
C SER A 661 -14.80 37.32 -20.58
N LEU A 662 -15.42 36.19 -20.21
CA LEU A 662 -15.88 35.94 -18.85
C LEU A 662 -14.72 35.97 -17.84
N LEU A 663 -13.61 35.30 -18.15
CA LEU A 663 -12.42 35.22 -17.30
C LEU A 663 -11.68 36.55 -17.23
N GLN A 664 -11.47 37.22 -18.37
CA GLN A 664 -10.84 38.55 -18.42
C GLN A 664 -11.64 39.54 -17.58
N ASN A 665 -12.96 39.62 -17.78
CA ASN A 665 -13.83 40.52 -17.01
C ASN A 665 -13.72 40.27 -15.50
N TYR A 666 -13.63 39.01 -15.07
CA TYR A 666 -13.48 38.67 -13.66
C TYR A 666 -12.13 39.13 -13.09
N PHE A 667 -11.01 38.68 -13.67
CA PHE A 667 -9.68 39.00 -13.12
C PHE A 667 -9.33 40.50 -13.23
N ASP A 668 -9.78 41.18 -14.28
CA ASP A 668 -9.63 42.63 -14.42
C ASP A 668 -10.45 43.37 -13.36
N SER A 669 -11.69 42.93 -13.12
CA SER A 669 -12.55 43.51 -12.07
C SER A 669 -11.97 43.31 -10.67
N VAL A 670 -11.36 42.15 -10.39
CA VAL A 670 -10.67 41.90 -9.11
C VAL A 670 -9.47 42.83 -8.96
N SER A 671 -8.64 42.96 -10.00
CA SER A 671 -7.46 43.86 -9.98
C SER A 671 -7.86 45.31 -9.72
N VAL A 672 -8.90 45.80 -10.42
CA VAL A 672 -9.45 47.16 -10.21
C VAL A 672 -10.05 47.32 -8.82
N ALA A 673 -10.74 46.30 -8.30
CA ALA A 673 -11.33 46.33 -6.96
C ALA A 673 -10.27 46.38 -5.84
N GLN A 674 -9.09 45.78 -6.05
CA GLN A 674 -7.96 45.90 -5.12
C GLN A 674 -7.44 47.34 -5.00
N GLU A 675 -7.51 48.13 -6.08
CA GLU A 675 -7.03 49.52 -6.10
C GLU A 675 -8.05 50.51 -5.52
N ASN A 676 -9.34 50.35 -5.87
CA ASN A 676 -10.38 51.34 -5.54
C ASN A 676 -11.35 50.91 -4.42
N GLY A 677 -11.25 49.66 -3.94
CA GLY A 677 -12.10 49.09 -2.89
C GLY A 677 -13.54 48.74 -3.30
N ASN A 678 -13.92 48.88 -4.58
CA ASN A 678 -15.27 48.59 -5.07
C ASN A 678 -15.38 47.21 -5.73
N TRP A 679 -15.90 46.25 -4.98
CA TRP A 679 -16.00 44.84 -5.39
C TRP A 679 -17.26 44.48 -6.18
N LYS A 680 -18.16 45.44 -6.46
CA LYS A 680 -19.46 45.15 -7.10
C LYS A 680 -19.31 44.44 -8.45
N LYS A 681 -18.43 44.94 -9.33
CA LYS A 681 -18.20 44.33 -10.66
C LYS A 681 -17.54 42.96 -10.58
N ALA A 682 -16.63 42.76 -9.61
CA ALA A 682 -16.02 41.47 -9.35
C ALA A 682 -17.06 40.45 -8.87
N ASN A 683 -17.99 40.86 -7.99
CA ASN A 683 -19.10 40.02 -7.52
C ASN A 683 -20.06 39.65 -8.67
N GLU A 684 -20.41 40.61 -9.54
CA GLU A 684 -21.26 40.35 -10.71
C GLU A 684 -20.59 39.38 -11.70
N SER A 685 -19.29 39.55 -11.95
CA SER A 685 -18.52 38.66 -12.85
C SER A 685 -18.36 37.26 -12.26
N LEU A 686 -18.14 37.15 -10.94
CA LEU A 686 -18.10 35.87 -10.23
C LEU A 686 -19.45 35.15 -10.27
N LYS A 687 -20.55 35.89 -10.15
CA LYS A 687 -21.90 35.33 -10.30
C LYS A 687 -22.12 34.78 -11.71
N ALA A 688 -21.69 35.51 -12.75
CA ALA A 688 -21.78 35.01 -14.12
C ALA A 688 -21.00 33.70 -14.32
N LEU A 689 -19.84 33.56 -13.67
CA LEU A 689 -19.09 32.29 -13.65
C LEU A 689 -19.87 31.16 -12.95
N LYS A 690 -20.51 31.43 -11.81
CA LYS A 690 -21.38 30.45 -11.12
C LYS A 690 -22.58 30.05 -11.97
N ASP A 691 -23.22 31.00 -12.64
CA ASP A 691 -24.36 30.74 -13.53
C ASP A 691 -23.92 29.88 -14.72
N TYR A 692 -22.70 30.09 -15.24
CA TYR A 692 -22.10 29.23 -16.26
C TYR A 692 -21.86 27.80 -15.72
N GLN A 693 -21.29 27.65 -14.53
CA GLN A 693 -21.11 26.34 -13.86
C GLN A 693 -22.44 25.61 -13.67
N ALA A 694 -23.47 26.32 -13.19
CA ALA A 694 -24.79 25.75 -12.95
C ALA A 694 -25.48 25.31 -14.26
N LYS A 695 -25.23 26.00 -15.37
CA LYS A 695 -25.82 25.68 -16.68
C LYS A 695 -25.12 24.49 -17.35
N TYR A 696 -23.80 24.54 -17.45
CA TYR A 696 -23.03 23.58 -18.26
C TYR A 696 -22.41 22.44 -17.44
N GLY A 697 -22.31 22.60 -16.12
CA GLY A 697 -21.78 21.60 -15.19
C GLY A 697 -22.83 20.87 -14.36
N ALA A 698 -24.13 21.09 -14.61
CA ALA A 698 -25.24 20.64 -13.77
C ALA A 698 -25.21 19.14 -13.39
N ASN A 699 -24.75 18.29 -14.32
CA ASN A 699 -24.74 16.82 -14.15
C ASN A 699 -23.82 16.33 -13.01
N VAL A 700 -22.80 17.11 -12.65
CA VAL A 700 -21.76 16.73 -11.68
C VAL A 700 -21.67 17.71 -10.51
N MET A 701 -22.47 18.77 -10.51
CA MET A 701 -22.45 19.80 -9.46
C MET A 701 -22.97 19.26 -8.12
N PRO A 702 -22.23 19.43 -7.00
CA PRO A 702 -22.72 19.13 -5.66
C PRO A 702 -23.94 19.98 -5.29
N SER A 703 -24.78 19.49 -4.37
CA SER A 703 -25.87 20.31 -3.81
C SER A 703 -25.32 21.47 -2.97
N GLN A 704 -26.08 22.57 -2.89
CA GLN A 704 -25.67 23.73 -2.08
C GLN A 704 -25.46 23.37 -0.61
N GLU A 705 -26.33 22.52 -0.04
CA GLU A 705 -26.19 22.02 1.33
C GLU A 705 -24.86 21.30 1.55
N LYS A 706 -24.41 20.51 0.58
CA LYS A 706 -23.14 19.80 0.65
C LYS A 706 -21.95 20.76 0.60
N LEU A 707 -21.99 21.78 -0.25
CA LEU A 707 -20.96 22.82 -0.31
C LEU A 707 -20.88 23.57 1.03
N ASP A 708 -22.01 24.01 1.58
CA ASP A 708 -22.07 24.74 2.84
C ASP A 708 -21.56 23.90 4.02
N LEU A 709 -21.90 22.61 4.06
CA LEU A 709 -21.39 21.69 5.08
C LEU A 709 -19.89 21.43 4.94
N GLU A 710 -19.35 21.38 3.72
CA GLU A 710 -17.90 21.24 3.50
C GLU A 710 -17.14 22.50 3.96
N LEU A 711 -17.66 23.69 3.70
CA LEU A 711 -17.10 24.95 4.23
C LEU A 711 -17.10 24.97 5.76
N VAL A 712 -18.21 24.53 6.39
CA VAL A 712 -18.31 24.39 7.84
C VAL A 712 -17.27 23.39 8.37
N PHE A 713 -17.14 22.24 7.70
CA PHE A 713 -16.19 21.20 8.08
C PHE A 713 -14.74 21.71 8.04
N ASN A 714 -14.35 22.38 6.95
CA ASN A 714 -13.03 22.98 6.79
C ASN A 714 -12.74 24.04 7.86
N LYS A 715 -13.72 24.91 8.14
CA LYS A 715 -13.60 26.01 9.10
C LYS A 715 -13.41 25.54 10.54
N TYR A 716 -14.19 24.55 10.99
CA TYR A 716 -14.20 24.14 12.40
C TYR A 716 -13.11 23.14 12.77
N LYS A 717 -12.50 22.45 11.79
CA LYS A 717 -11.39 21.50 11.98
C LYS A 717 -11.56 20.61 13.21
N ILE A 718 -12.70 19.92 13.25
CA ILE A 718 -13.17 19.22 14.44
C ILE A 718 -12.09 18.31 15.03
N PHE A 719 -11.39 17.54 14.19
CA PHE A 719 -10.39 16.57 14.65
C PHE A 719 -9.11 17.22 15.22
N GLU A 720 -8.63 18.31 14.62
CA GLU A 720 -7.47 19.06 15.13
C GLU A 720 -7.80 19.64 16.51
N ASN A 721 -8.97 20.27 16.65
CA ASN A 721 -9.42 20.92 17.88
C ASN A 721 -9.75 19.95 19.02
N LEU A 722 -10.12 18.70 18.71
CA LEU A 722 -10.35 17.66 19.72
C LEU A 722 -9.05 17.12 20.33
N THR A 723 -7.93 17.23 19.62
CA THR A 723 -6.61 16.77 20.09
C THR A 723 -6.25 17.30 21.49
N PRO A 724 -6.17 18.63 21.72
CA PRO A 724 -5.85 19.16 23.04
C PRO A 724 -6.92 18.85 24.09
N VAL A 725 -8.20 18.76 23.72
CA VAL A 725 -9.30 18.44 24.65
C VAL A 725 -9.09 17.06 25.26
N TYR A 726 -8.83 16.05 24.44
CA TYR A 726 -8.56 14.69 24.90
C TYR A 726 -7.27 14.58 25.72
N LEU A 727 -6.19 15.26 25.31
CA LEU A 727 -4.93 15.25 26.04
C LEU A 727 -5.06 15.88 27.43
N ILE A 728 -5.60 17.11 27.51
CA ILE A 728 -5.73 17.84 28.77
C ILE A 728 -6.66 17.09 29.72
N ALA A 729 -7.83 16.64 29.24
CA ALA A 729 -8.79 15.89 30.05
C ALA A 729 -8.17 14.60 30.60
N GLY A 730 -7.42 13.88 29.78
CA GLY A 730 -6.76 12.63 30.16
C GLY A 730 -5.62 12.84 31.17
N PHE A 731 -4.69 13.77 30.91
CA PHE A 731 -3.59 14.07 31.82
C PHE A 731 -4.07 14.64 33.15
N ALA A 732 -5.07 15.52 33.15
CA ALA A 732 -5.65 16.06 34.38
C ALA A 732 -6.21 14.96 35.28
N LEU A 733 -6.95 14.00 34.69
CA LEU A 733 -7.47 12.87 35.46
C LEU A 733 -6.37 11.93 35.93
N LEU A 734 -5.34 11.69 35.11
CA LEU A 734 -4.22 10.84 35.47
C LEU A 734 -3.42 11.41 36.65
N ILE A 735 -3.12 12.71 36.65
CA ILE A 735 -2.44 13.40 37.76
C ILE A 735 -3.26 13.24 39.04
N VAL A 736 -4.57 13.48 38.97
CA VAL A 736 -5.47 13.39 40.11
C VAL A 736 -5.52 11.96 40.66
N VAL A 737 -5.53 10.94 39.79
CA VAL A 737 -5.39 9.53 40.17
C VAL A 737 -4.08 9.29 40.93
N PHE A 738 -2.93 9.71 40.41
CA PHE A 738 -1.64 9.54 41.10
C PHE A 738 -1.60 10.25 42.46
N VAL A 739 -2.16 11.47 42.54
CA VAL A 739 -2.24 12.24 43.78
C VAL A 739 -3.09 11.53 44.84
N ARG A 740 -4.24 10.94 44.46
CA ARG A 740 -5.05 10.13 45.38
C ARG A 740 -4.35 8.86 45.82
N MET A 741 -3.53 8.26 44.95
CA MET A 741 -2.75 7.06 45.31
C MET A 741 -1.70 7.37 46.39
N ILE A 742 -1.20 8.60 46.44
CA ILE A 742 -0.29 9.07 47.50
C ILE A 742 -1.07 9.54 48.73
N ASN A 743 -2.20 10.23 48.54
CA ASN A 743 -3.05 10.74 49.62
C ASN A 743 -4.52 10.33 49.44
N PRO A 744 -4.96 9.22 50.08
CA PRO A 744 -6.30 8.65 49.91
C PRO A 744 -7.46 9.56 50.39
N LYS A 745 -7.17 10.64 51.12
CA LYS A 745 -8.19 11.57 51.66
C LYS A 745 -8.78 12.50 50.58
N ILE A 746 -8.15 12.58 49.41
CA ILE A 746 -8.57 13.49 48.33
C ILE A 746 -9.80 12.95 47.61
N ARG A 747 -10.89 13.72 47.60
CA ARG A 747 -12.13 13.38 46.89
C ARG A 747 -12.04 13.72 45.42
N MET A 748 -11.98 12.71 44.55
CA MET A 748 -11.88 12.90 43.09
C MET A 748 -13.21 12.89 42.35
N ASN A 749 -14.34 12.69 43.05
CA ASN A 749 -15.65 12.49 42.40
C ASN A 749 -16.09 13.68 41.53
N PHE A 750 -15.78 14.91 41.96
CA PHE A 750 -16.10 16.12 41.19
C PHE A 750 -15.26 16.20 39.90
N VAL A 751 -13.94 16.06 40.03
CA VAL A 751 -13.01 16.10 38.88
C VAL A 751 -13.31 14.97 37.88
N PHE A 752 -13.53 13.75 38.38
CA PHE A 752 -13.88 12.61 37.54
C PHE A 752 -15.17 12.87 36.74
N LYS A 753 -16.22 13.42 37.38
CA LYS A 753 -17.47 13.75 36.68
C LYS A 753 -17.27 14.80 35.58
N ILE A 754 -16.48 15.84 35.85
CA ILE A 754 -16.14 16.88 34.84
C ILE A 754 -15.42 16.23 33.66
N VAL A 755 -14.33 15.50 33.92
CA VAL A 755 -13.52 14.89 32.86
C VAL A 755 -14.32 13.87 32.06
N TYR A 756 -15.15 13.07 32.72
CA TYR A 756 -16.04 12.10 32.07
C TYR A 756 -17.07 12.80 31.18
N PHE A 757 -17.68 13.90 31.64
CA PHE A 757 -18.62 14.68 30.84
C PHE A 757 -17.93 15.33 29.62
N VAL A 758 -16.76 15.94 29.81
CA VAL A 758 -15.97 16.53 28.72
C VAL A 758 -15.61 15.47 27.68
N ASN A 759 -15.22 14.26 28.11
CA ASN A 759 -14.92 13.15 27.19
C ASN A 759 -16.16 12.67 26.41
N ILE A 760 -17.34 12.64 27.03
CA ILE A 760 -18.59 12.32 26.32
C ILE A 760 -18.91 13.39 25.27
N LEU A 761 -18.79 14.67 25.63
CA LEU A 761 -19.04 15.77 24.70
C LEU A 761 -18.03 15.74 23.54
N ALA A 762 -16.75 15.57 23.84
CA ALA A 762 -15.70 15.40 22.85
C ALA A 762 -15.98 14.22 21.92
N PHE A 763 -16.47 13.09 22.46
CA PHE A 763 -16.85 11.92 21.68
C PHE A 763 -18.05 12.17 20.75
N ILE A 764 -19.07 12.90 21.22
CA ILE A 764 -20.21 13.30 20.38
C ILE A 764 -19.75 14.22 19.24
N VAL A 765 -18.95 15.24 19.55
CA VAL A 765 -18.38 16.15 18.53
C VAL A 765 -17.50 15.39 17.54
N HIS A 766 -16.70 14.43 18.01
CA HIS A 766 -15.90 13.53 17.15
C HIS A 766 -16.80 12.72 16.21
N THR A 767 -17.90 12.17 16.72
CA THR A 767 -18.87 11.40 15.94
C THR A 767 -19.55 12.25 14.87
N ILE A 768 -19.92 13.50 15.21
CA ILE A 768 -20.48 14.47 14.24
C ILE A 768 -19.44 14.78 13.15
N GLY A 769 -18.16 15.00 13.53
CA GLY A 769 -17.09 15.23 12.56
C GLY A 769 -16.91 14.07 11.58
N LEU A 770 -16.96 12.83 12.05
CA LEU A 770 -16.92 11.64 11.19
C LEU A 770 -18.16 11.55 10.28
N GLY A 771 -19.34 11.86 10.81
CA GLY A 771 -20.59 11.89 10.02
C GLY A 771 -20.58 12.95 8.92
N LEU A 772 -20.09 14.16 9.22
CA LEU A 772 -19.91 15.23 8.23
C LEU A 772 -18.92 14.80 7.14
N ARG A 773 -17.78 14.23 7.53
CA ARG A 773 -16.79 13.73 6.57
C ARG A 773 -17.37 12.64 5.67
N TRP A 774 -18.13 11.70 6.23
CA TRP A 774 -18.83 10.66 5.45
C TRP A 774 -19.77 11.32 4.41
N PHE A 775 -20.62 12.25 4.83
CA PHE A 775 -21.55 12.92 3.92
C PHE A 775 -20.83 13.67 2.79
N ILE A 776 -19.73 14.36 3.10
CA ILE A 776 -18.92 15.10 2.13
C ILE A 776 -18.21 14.16 1.15
N ALA A 777 -17.65 13.05 1.67
CA ALA A 777 -16.89 12.08 0.90
C ALA A 777 -17.76 11.16 0.03
N GLU A 778 -19.06 11.03 0.33
CA GLU A 778 -20.00 10.05 -0.28
C GLU A 778 -19.64 8.58 0.00
N HIS A 779 -18.61 8.36 0.79
CA HIS A 779 -18.22 7.06 1.31
C HIS A 779 -17.84 7.16 2.78
N ALA A 780 -17.82 6.03 3.46
CA ALA A 780 -17.45 6.03 4.86
C ALA A 780 -15.94 6.35 5.03
N PRO A 781 -15.56 7.19 6.00
CA PRO A 781 -14.22 7.80 6.08
C PRO A 781 -13.22 6.84 6.73
N TRP A 782 -12.84 5.79 5.99
CA TRP A 782 -11.84 4.79 6.37
C TRP A 782 -10.92 4.39 5.20
N SER A 783 -10.93 5.18 4.12
CA SER A 783 -10.30 4.84 2.85
C SER A 783 -8.78 4.98 2.89
N ASP A 784 -8.27 5.90 3.72
CA ASP A 784 -6.86 6.23 3.84
C ASP A 784 -6.33 6.10 5.28
N SER A 785 -5.03 6.36 5.43
CA SER A 785 -4.33 6.27 6.73
C SER A 785 -4.71 7.38 7.71
N TYR A 786 -5.08 8.58 7.24
CA TYR A 786 -5.55 9.69 8.07
C TYR A 786 -6.93 9.35 8.66
N GLU A 787 -7.86 8.98 7.78
CA GLU A 787 -9.22 8.56 8.08
C GLU A 787 -9.25 7.41 9.09
N SER A 788 -8.41 6.41 8.86
CA SER A 788 -8.22 5.29 9.78
C SER A 788 -7.74 5.74 11.17
N MET A 789 -6.77 6.66 11.28
CA MET A 789 -6.31 7.15 12.59
C MET A 789 -7.37 7.96 13.34
N VAL A 790 -8.13 8.80 12.64
CA VAL A 790 -9.25 9.54 13.24
C VAL A 790 -10.25 8.54 13.82
N PHE A 791 -10.54 7.45 13.11
CA PHE A 791 -11.42 6.41 13.62
C PHE A 791 -10.84 5.56 14.77
N ILE A 792 -9.53 5.27 14.77
CA ILE A 792 -8.86 4.64 15.93
C ILE A 792 -9.05 5.53 17.16
N ALA A 793 -8.84 6.84 17.02
CA ALA A 793 -9.04 7.79 18.10
C ALA A 793 -10.51 7.83 18.58
N TRP A 794 -11.47 7.77 17.66
CA TRP A 794 -12.89 7.64 18.00
C TRP A 794 -13.17 6.34 18.78
N SER A 795 -12.62 5.21 18.34
CA SER A 795 -12.77 3.91 19.01
C SER A 795 -12.13 3.89 20.40
N LEU A 796 -10.99 4.59 20.57
CA LEU A 796 -10.36 4.80 21.88
C LEU A 796 -11.24 5.64 22.80
N ALA A 797 -11.81 6.75 22.31
CA ALA A 797 -12.74 7.56 23.07
C ALA A 797 -14.01 6.78 23.47
N LEU A 798 -14.54 5.95 22.57
CA LEU A 798 -15.65 5.04 22.87
C LEU A 798 -15.27 4.02 23.96
N SER A 799 -14.12 3.36 23.82
CA SER A 799 -13.61 2.42 24.82
C SER A 799 -13.48 3.10 26.19
N GLY A 800 -12.94 4.32 26.19
CA GLY A 800 -12.83 5.18 27.37
C GLY A 800 -14.17 5.42 28.05
N THR A 801 -15.15 5.92 27.31
CA THR A 801 -16.49 6.23 27.86
C THR A 801 -17.23 4.98 28.35
N LEU A 802 -17.09 3.83 27.67
CA LEU A 802 -17.71 2.57 28.08
C LEU A 802 -17.09 1.99 29.37
N PHE A 803 -15.76 2.00 29.48
CA PHE A 803 -15.05 1.45 30.65
C PHE A 803 -14.84 2.46 31.78
N ALA A 804 -15.01 3.76 31.53
CA ALA A 804 -14.88 4.84 32.51
C ALA A 804 -15.76 4.66 33.74
N ARG A 805 -16.98 4.14 33.55
CA ARG A 805 -17.91 3.86 34.67
C ARG A 805 -17.33 2.89 35.69
N LYS A 806 -16.33 2.10 35.28
CA LYS A 806 -15.66 1.08 36.09
C LYS A 806 -14.28 1.53 36.56
N SER A 807 -13.64 2.49 35.88
CA SER A 807 -12.31 2.99 36.27
C SER A 807 -11.95 4.36 35.70
N ALA A 808 -11.55 5.26 36.60
CA ALA A 808 -10.97 6.55 36.24
C ALA A 808 -9.63 6.42 35.49
N ILE A 809 -8.86 5.36 35.76
CA ILE A 809 -7.59 5.08 35.08
C ILE A 809 -7.85 4.78 33.60
N SER A 810 -8.86 3.94 33.32
CA SER A 810 -9.21 3.59 31.94
C SER A 810 -9.57 4.83 31.14
N LEU A 811 -10.44 5.70 31.68
CA LEU A 811 -10.84 6.94 31.03
C LEU A 811 -9.65 7.87 30.74
N ALA A 812 -8.74 8.02 31.72
CA ALA A 812 -7.57 8.86 31.57
C ALA A 812 -6.65 8.37 30.44
N LEU A 813 -6.33 7.07 30.44
CA LEU A 813 -5.43 6.47 29.45
C LEU A 813 -6.02 6.48 28.03
N THR A 814 -7.31 6.15 27.87
CA THR A 814 -7.97 6.21 26.55
C THR A 814 -8.08 7.64 26.02
N SER A 815 -8.34 8.62 26.90
CA SER A 815 -8.39 10.04 26.52
C SER A 815 -7.02 10.51 26.04
N ILE A 816 -5.93 10.20 26.78
CA ILE A 816 -4.57 10.52 26.34
C ILE A 816 -4.29 9.88 24.98
N LEU A 817 -4.60 8.59 24.80
CA LEU A 817 -4.29 7.89 23.55
C LEU A 817 -5.12 8.38 22.37
N ALA A 818 -6.40 8.70 22.57
CA ALA A 818 -7.22 9.32 21.54
C ALA A 818 -6.62 10.67 21.10
N GLY A 819 -6.19 11.50 22.06
CA GLY A 819 -5.50 12.75 21.79
C GLY A 819 -4.16 12.56 21.05
N VAL A 820 -3.31 11.62 21.49
CA VAL A 820 -2.04 11.32 20.79
C VAL A 820 -2.29 10.78 19.38
N THR A 821 -3.30 9.93 19.20
CA THR A 821 -3.64 9.37 17.88
C THR A 821 -4.11 10.46 16.93
N LEU A 822 -4.98 11.38 17.39
CA LEU A 822 -5.37 12.56 16.60
C LEU A 822 -4.18 13.47 16.32
N PHE A 823 -3.29 13.69 17.29
CA PHE A 823 -2.07 14.46 17.07
C PHE A 823 -1.20 13.85 15.97
N VAL A 824 -0.99 12.53 15.99
CA VAL A 824 -0.24 11.80 14.97
C VAL A 824 -0.92 11.88 13.60
N ALA A 825 -2.26 11.82 13.56
CA ALA A 825 -3.03 11.97 12.33
C ALA A 825 -2.76 13.31 11.61
N HIS A 826 -2.50 14.38 12.36
CA HIS A 826 -2.22 15.71 11.81
C HIS A 826 -0.73 15.99 11.56
N LEU A 827 0.15 14.98 11.72
CA LEU A 827 1.55 15.13 11.35
C LEU A 827 1.69 15.18 9.82
N SER A 828 2.77 15.81 9.37
CA SER A 828 2.96 16.28 7.99
C SER A 828 3.02 15.23 6.85
N TRP A 829 2.90 13.95 7.18
CA TRP A 829 3.12 12.79 6.33
C TRP A 829 1.82 12.04 6.00
N LEU A 830 0.72 12.36 6.67
CA LEU A 830 -0.61 11.86 6.36
C LEU A 830 -1.38 12.96 5.64
N ASP A 831 -2.11 12.58 4.59
CA ASP A 831 -2.89 13.53 3.82
C ASP A 831 -4.33 13.56 4.35
N PRO A 832 -4.82 14.69 4.89
CA PRO A 832 -6.20 14.79 5.38
C PRO A 832 -7.22 14.96 4.25
N GLN A 833 -6.79 15.06 2.99
CA GLN A 833 -7.64 15.26 1.82
C GLN A 833 -8.68 14.16 1.65
N ILE A 834 -9.90 14.57 1.26
CA ILE A 834 -10.96 13.63 0.88
C ILE A 834 -10.82 13.37 -0.62
N THR A 835 -10.59 12.12 -1.00
CA THR A 835 -10.35 11.67 -2.39
C THR A 835 -11.45 10.72 -2.85
N THR A 836 -11.52 10.46 -4.15
CA THR A 836 -12.40 9.44 -4.73
C THR A 836 -11.92 8.01 -4.42
N LEU A 837 -12.85 7.04 -4.41
CA LEU A 837 -12.53 5.64 -4.15
C LEU A 837 -12.11 4.91 -5.42
N VAL A 838 -11.03 4.14 -5.35
CA VAL A 838 -10.72 3.17 -6.40
C VAL A 838 -11.77 2.03 -6.41
N PRO A 839 -12.03 1.38 -7.55
CA PRO A 839 -13.19 0.49 -7.74
C PRO A 839 -13.30 -0.64 -6.72
N VAL A 840 -12.17 -1.24 -6.35
CA VAL A 840 -12.10 -2.34 -5.39
C VAL A 840 -12.56 -1.93 -3.98
N LEU A 841 -12.45 -0.65 -3.63
CA LEU A 841 -12.87 -0.12 -2.32
C LEU A 841 -14.37 0.16 -2.23
N GLN A 842 -15.11 0.13 -3.35
CA GLN A 842 -16.56 0.34 -3.37
C GLN A 842 -17.31 -0.92 -2.90
N SER A 843 -17.11 -1.32 -1.64
CA SER A 843 -17.73 -2.51 -1.05
C SER A 843 -18.23 -2.26 0.37
N TYR A 844 -19.43 -2.76 0.65
CA TYR A 844 -20.01 -2.76 2.00
C TYR A 844 -19.20 -3.64 2.96
N TRP A 845 -18.69 -4.78 2.49
CA TRP A 845 -17.89 -5.69 3.32
C TRP A 845 -16.58 -5.07 3.75
N LEU A 846 -15.89 -4.37 2.84
CA LEU A 846 -14.68 -3.63 3.18
C LEU A 846 -14.96 -2.61 4.28
N THR A 847 -16.05 -1.85 4.14
CA THR A 847 -16.43 -0.83 5.12
C THR A 847 -16.59 -1.45 6.51
N ILE A 848 -17.37 -2.54 6.64
CA ILE A 848 -17.52 -3.21 7.94
C ILE A 848 -16.17 -3.77 8.42
N HIS A 849 -15.43 -4.46 7.54
CA HIS A 849 -14.15 -5.07 7.86
C HIS A 849 -13.17 -4.06 8.47
N VAL A 850 -12.93 -2.94 7.76
CA VAL A 850 -11.99 -1.91 8.18
C VAL A 850 -12.46 -1.26 9.48
N SER A 851 -13.75 -0.98 9.65
CA SER A 851 -14.27 -0.43 10.90
C SER A 851 -14.09 -1.40 12.08
N VAL A 852 -14.37 -2.69 11.91
CA VAL A 852 -14.26 -3.67 12.99
C VAL A 852 -12.79 -3.90 13.39
N ILE A 853 -11.90 -4.06 12.41
CA ILE A 853 -10.48 -4.32 12.69
C ILE A 853 -9.79 -3.08 13.29
N THR A 854 -10.13 -1.89 12.81
CA THR A 854 -9.54 -0.64 13.30
C THR A 854 -10.04 -0.30 14.70
N ALA A 855 -11.30 -0.60 15.02
CA ALA A 855 -11.82 -0.50 16.38
C ALA A 855 -11.07 -1.43 17.35
N SER A 856 -10.68 -2.62 16.89
CA SER A 856 -9.89 -3.57 17.68
C SER A 856 -8.56 -2.97 18.16
N TYR A 857 -7.88 -2.20 17.30
CA TYR A 857 -6.60 -1.56 17.63
C TYR A 857 -6.74 -0.58 18.79
N GLY A 858 -7.86 0.14 18.89
CA GLY A 858 -8.16 0.99 20.03
C GLY A 858 -8.23 0.21 21.36
N PHE A 859 -8.96 -0.90 21.39
CA PHE A 859 -9.05 -1.73 22.60
C PHE A 859 -7.71 -2.39 22.97
N LEU A 860 -6.95 -2.86 21.99
CA LEU A 860 -5.64 -3.47 22.21
C LEU A 860 -4.56 -2.43 22.60
N GLY A 861 -4.70 -1.19 22.13
CA GLY A 861 -3.90 -0.05 22.59
C GLY A 861 -4.16 0.29 24.06
N LEU A 862 -5.42 0.23 24.49
CA LEU A 862 -5.77 0.34 25.91
C LEU A 862 -5.12 -0.78 26.74
N CYS A 863 -5.07 -2.02 26.25
CA CYS A 863 -4.37 -3.13 26.92
C CYS A 863 -2.89 -2.83 27.14
N ALA A 864 -2.20 -2.27 26.14
CA ALA A 864 -0.80 -1.92 26.28
C ALA A 864 -0.57 -0.82 27.31
N LEU A 865 -1.43 0.20 27.33
CA LEU A 865 -1.36 1.27 28.31
C LEU A 865 -1.67 0.81 29.73
N LEU A 866 -2.69 -0.03 29.91
CA LEU A 866 -2.99 -0.63 31.20
C LEU A 866 -1.86 -1.57 31.66
N GLY A 867 -1.20 -2.27 30.72
CA GLY A 867 0.00 -3.06 30.99
C GLY A 867 1.14 -2.17 31.50
N PHE A 868 1.48 -1.12 30.76
CA PHE A 868 2.50 -0.14 31.14
C PHE A 868 2.21 0.52 32.49
N PHE A 869 0.98 0.99 32.69
CA PHE A 869 0.52 1.57 33.96
C PHE A 869 0.66 0.58 35.11
N THR A 870 0.25 -0.68 34.92
CA THR A 870 0.39 -1.74 35.93
C THR A 870 1.86 -1.98 36.29
N LEU A 871 2.78 -1.93 35.32
CA LEU A 871 4.21 -2.04 35.58
C LEU A 871 4.77 -0.86 36.38
N ILE A 872 4.30 0.37 36.10
CA ILE A 872 4.62 1.54 36.95
C ILE A 872 4.18 1.29 38.39
N LEU A 873 2.96 0.78 38.60
CA LEU A 873 2.47 0.51 39.95
C LEU A 873 3.31 -0.56 40.68
N PHE A 874 3.77 -1.60 39.96
CA PHE A 874 4.73 -2.55 40.50
C PHE A 874 6.07 -1.90 40.85
N ALA A 875 6.60 -1.01 40.01
CA ALA A 875 7.86 -0.32 40.27
C ALA A 875 7.76 0.62 41.50
N LEU A 876 6.59 1.18 41.76
CA LEU A 876 6.30 2.03 42.92
C LEU A 876 6.04 1.25 44.22
N GLN A 877 5.92 -0.08 44.18
CA GLN A 877 5.81 -0.88 45.40
C GLN A 877 7.07 -0.72 46.27
N GLY A 878 6.85 -0.49 47.56
CA GLY A 878 7.89 -0.43 48.57
C GLY A 878 8.49 -1.80 48.87
N LYS A 879 9.30 -1.88 49.94
CA LYS A 879 9.76 -3.19 50.47
C LYS A 879 8.61 -3.99 51.11
N LYS A 880 7.54 -3.32 51.53
CA LYS A 880 6.30 -3.91 52.06
C LYS A 880 5.15 -3.63 51.10
N GLU A 881 4.17 -4.54 51.05
CA GLU A 881 3.01 -4.41 50.17
C GLU A 881 2.18 -3.18 50.56
N ASN A 882 1.99 -2.25 49.62
CA ASN A 882 1.01 -1.18 49.73
C ASN A 882 -0.37 -1.66 49.24
N PRO A 883 -1.39 -1.75 50.11
CA PRO A 883 -2.72 -2.28 49.74
C PRO A 883 -3.43 -1.47 48.65
N GLU A 884 -3.25 -0.16 48.61
CA GLU A 884 -3.86 0.72 47.60
C GLU A 884 -3.25 0.47 46.22
N LEU A 885 -1.92 0.31 46.14
CA LEU A 885 -1.25 -0.06 44.88
C LEU A 885 -1.71 -1.44 44.40
N SER A 886 -1.76 -2.43 45.30
CA SER A 886 -2.22 -3.78 44.96
C SER A 886 -3.68 -3.81 44.49
N ARG A 887 -4.57 -2.98 45.05
CA ARG A 887 -5.96 -2.84 44.58
C ARG A 887 -6.03 -2.28 43.16
N ASN A 888 -5.28 -1.22 42.87
CA ASN A 888 -5.25 -0.60 41.55
C ASN A 888 -4.61 -1.51 40.50
N ILE A 889 -3.57 -2.28 40.85
CA ILE A 889 -2.99 -3.33 39.98
C ILE A 889 -4.05 -4.37 39.61
N LEU A 890 -4.82 -4.83 40.60
CA LEU A 890 -5.88 -5.82 40.37
C LEU A 890 -7.01 -5.27 39.49
N GLU A 891 -7.43 -4.03 39.72
CA GLU A 891 -8.45 -3.36 38.90
C GLU A 891 -7.97 -3.17 37.45
N ALA A 892 -6.76 -2.62 37.27
CA ALA A 892 -6.15 -2.42 35.96
C ALA A 892 -5.97 -3.74 35.20
N THR A 893 -5.54 -4.82 35.88
CA THR A 893 -5.41 -6.16 35.29
C THR A 893 -6.76 -6.69 34.82
N ARG A 894 -7.83 -6.54 35.61
CA ARG A 894 -9.18 -7.01 35.23
C ARG A 894 -9.72 -6.27 34.02
N ILE A 895 -9.54 -4.95 33.96
CA ILE A 895 -9.99 -4.14 32.82
C ILE A 895 -9.15 -4.47 31.59
N ASN A 896 -7.84 -4.68 31.76
CA ASN A 896 -6.97 -5.11 30.68
C ASN A 896 -7.41 -6.48 30.12
N GLU A 897 -7.71 -7.48 30.96
CA GLU A 897 -8.25 -8.78 30.50
C GLU A 897 -9.59 -8.60 29.75
N MET A 898 -10.48 -7.73 30.22
CA MET A 898 -11.75 -7.44 29.55
C MET A 898 -11.56 -6.76 28.18
N ALA A 899 -10.73 -5.72 28.13
CA ALA A 899 -10.41 -5.00 26.90
C ALA A 899 -9.70 -5.91 25.90
N MET A 900 -8.82 -6.81 26.37
CA MET A 900 -8.11 -7.76 25.53
C MET A 900 -9.05 -8.79 24.90
N ILE A 901 -10.00 -9.32 25.67
CA ILE A 901 -11.01 -10.23 25.12
C ILE A 901 -11.82 -9.51 24.04
N LEU A 902 -12.27 -8.27 24.28
CA LEU A 902 -13.05 -7.52 23.31
C LEU A 902 -12.22 -7.15 22.06
N GLY A 903 -11.02 -6.62 22.25
CA GLY A 903 -10.10 -6.26 21.19
C GLY A 903 -9.69 -7.46 20.35
N LEU A 904 -9.30 -8.58 20.97
CA LEU A 904 -9.00 -9.82 20.24
C LEU A 904 -10.22 -10.35 19.48
N SER A 905 -11.41 -10.27 20.07
CA SER A 905 -12.65 -10.70 19.39
C SER A 905 -12.93 -9.87 18.15
N LEU A 906 -12.81 -8.54 18.24
CA LEU A 906 -12.97 -7.63 17.10
C LEU A 906 -11.87 -7.84 16.05
N LEU A 907 -10.63 -8.02 16.47
CA LEU A 907 -9.51 -8.28 15.55
C LEU A 907 -9.74 -9.55 14.74
N VAL A 908 -10.11 -10.63 15.44
CA VAL A 908 -10.39 -11.94 14.84
C VAL A 908 -11.62 -11.85 13.92
N PHE A 909 -12.73 -11.27 14.38
CA PHE A 909 -13.94 -11.12 13.57
C PHE A 909 -13.72 -10.23 12.35
N GLY A 910 -13.05 -9.09 12.54
CA GLY A 910 -12.65 -8.18 11.49
C GLY A 910 -11.84 -8.89 10.43
N ASN A 911 -10.77 -9.61 10.81
CA ASN A 911 -9.93 -10.37 9.86
C ASN A 911 -10.73 -11.30 8.95
N PHE A 912 -11.77 -11.96 9.46
CA PHE A 912 -12.62 -12.84 8.63
C PHE A 912 -13.61 -12.10 7.74
N LEU A 913 -14.19 -10.99 8.21
CA LEU A 913 -14.97 -10.12 7.32
C LEU A 913 -14.10 -9.61 6.16
N GLY A 914 -12.81 -9.40 6.42
CA GLY A 914 -11.80 -9.11 5.40
C GLY A 914 -11.66 -10.25 4.40
N GLY A 915 -11.59 -11.50 4.88
CA GLY A 915 -11.57 -12.67 4.00
C GLY A 915 -12.86 -12.84 3.17
N VAL A 916 -14.04 -12.46 3.70
CA VAL A 916 -15.28 -12.45 2.91
C VAL A 916 -15.20 -11.40 1.80
N TRP A 917 -14.77 -10.17 2.13
CA TRP A 917 -14.54 -9.10 1.16
C TRP A 917 -13.50 -9.49 0.09
N ALA A 918 -12.37 -10.07 0.51
CA ALA A 918 -11.32 -10.53 -0.39
C ALA A 918 -11.84 -11.60 -1.35
N ASN A 919 -12.73 -12.48 -0.90
CA ASN A 919 -13.30 -13.50 -1.76
C ASN A 919 -14.32 -12.96 -2.78
N GLU A 920 -15.00 -11.86 -2.46
CA GLU A 920 -15.88 -11.15 -3.40
C GLU A 920 -15.10 -10.24 -4.35
N SER A 921 -13.96 -9.69 -3.92
CA SER A 921 -13.16 -8.75 -4.70
C SER A 921 -12.12 -9.45 -5.57
N TRP A 922 -11.48 -10.48 -5.02
CA TRP A 922 -10.31 -11.17 -5.57
C TRP A 922 -10.51 -12.68 -5.69
N GLY A 923 -11.74 -13.16 -5.55
CA GLY A 923 -12.09 -14.58 -5.73
C GLY A 923 -11.41 -15.56 -4.78
N ARG A 924 -10.70 -15.10 -3.75
CA ARG A 924 -10.08 -15.92 -2.71
C ARG A 924 -10.26 -15.28 -1.34
N TYR A 925 -10.47 -16.10 -0.32
CA TYR A 925 -10.76 -15.60 1.03
C TYR A 925 -9.51 -15.34 1.88
N TRP A 926 -8.34 -15.79 1.45
CA TRP A 926 -7.07 -15.60 2.14
C TRP A 926 -5.91 -15.66 1.15
N GLY A 927 -4.99 -14.71 1.26
CA GLY A 927 -3.68 -14.69 0.65
C GLY A 927 -2.60 -14.61 1.72
N TRP A 928 -1.39 -15.08 1.42
CA TRP A 928 -0.23 -14.91 2.29
C TRP A 928 0.43 -13.53 2.11
N ASP A 929 -0.35 -12.49 1.75
CA ASP A 929 0.21 -11.14 1.65
C ASP A 929 0.61 -10.62 3.03
N SER A 930 1.51 -9.62 3.05
CA SER A 930 2.06 -9.09 4.30
C SER A 930 0.99 -8.60 5.28
N LYS A 931 -0.12 -8.00 4.83
CA LYS A 931 -1.11 -7.41 5.74
C LYS A 931 -2.01 -8.47 6.37
N GLU A 932 -2.51 -9.40 5.57
CA GLU A 932 -3.26 -10.56 6.07
C GLU A 932 -2.39 -11.41 7.00
N THR A 933 -1.12 -11.64 6.61
CA THR A 933 -0.15 -12.38 7.43
C THR A 933 0.10 -11.72 8.78
N TRP A 934 0.34 -10.40 8.82
CA TRP A 934 0.58 -9.71 10.08
C TRP A 934 -0.67 -9.57 10.94
N ALA A 935 -1.87 -9.49 10.35
CA ALA A 935 -3.12 -9.59 11.10
C ALA A 935 -3.25 -10.96 11.81
N LEU A 936 -2.90 -12.06 11.13
CA LEU A 936 -2.80 -13.38 11.75
C LEU A 936 -1.75 -13.42 12.87
N VAL A 937 -0.56 -12.85 12.66
CA VAL A 937 0.48 -12.73 13.69
C VAL A 937 -0.06 -12.02 14.94
N SER A 938 -0.75 -10.89 14.77
CA SER A 938 -1.38 -10.17 15.88
C SER A 938 -2.40 -11.03 16.63
N ILE A 939 -3.25 -11.76 15.90
CA ILE A 939 -4.21 -12.71 16.49
C ILE A 939 -3.48 -13.76 17.33
N LEU A 940 -2.42 -14.38 16.80
CA LEU A 940 -1.64 -15.42 17.48
C LEU A 940 -0.97 -14.89 18.76
N VAL A 941 -0.39 -13.69 18.69
CA VAL A 941 0.25 -13.03 19.85
C VAL A 941 -0.77 -12.75 20.95
N TYR A 942 -1.90 -12.12 20.63
CA TYR A 942 -2.92 -11.82 21.64
C TYR A 942 -3.68 -13.07 22.12
N ALA A 943 -3.87 -14.08 21.26
CA ALA A 943 -4.38 -15.38 21.66
C ALA A 943 -3.45 -16.06 22.67
N ALA A 944 -2.13 -16.01 22.45
CA ALA A 944 -1.16 -16.51 23.42
C ALA A 944 -1.29 -15.79 24.78
N ILE A 945 -1.33 -14.44 24.78
CA ILE A 945 -1.44 -13.63 26.01
C ILE A 945 -2.74 -13.94 26.77
N ALA A 946 -3.88 -14.02 26.07
CA ALA A 946 -5.17 -14.32 26.68
C ALA A 946 -5.22 -15.70 27.37
N HIS A 947 -4.35 -16.63 26.96
CA HIS A 947 -4.28 -17.97 27.50
C HIS A 947 -3.20 -18.17 28.58
N PHE A 948 -2.41 -17.15 28.93
CA PHE A 948 -1.39 -17.23 29.99
C PHE A 948 -1.93 -17.77 31.33
N ARG A 949 -3.19 -17.45 31.65
CA ARG A 949 -3.86 -17.93 32.87
C ARG A 949 -3.91 -19.46 33.04
N PHE A 950 -3.77 -20.21 31.94
CA PHE A 950 -3.79 -21.68 31.98
C PHE A 950 -2.40 -22.30 32.13
N VAL A 951 -1.34 -21.48 32.13
CA VAL A 951 0.04 -21.93 32.23
C VAL A 951 0.65 -21.41 33.54
N PRO A 952 0.91 -22.27 34.53
CA PRO A 952 1.32 -21.84 35.87
C PRO A 952 2.55 -20.92 35.91
N SER A 953 3.52 -21.09 35.02
CA SER A 953 4.75 -20.28 34.97
C SER A 953 4.51 -18.82 34.56
N VAL A 954 3.45 -18.54 33.79
CA VAL A 954 3.13 -17.20 33.28
C VAL A 954 1.77 -16.68 33.78
N ASN A 955 1.07 -17.44 34.63
CA ASN A 955 -0.19 -17.04 35.26
C ASN A 955 0.04 -16.03 36.40
N SER A 956 0.46 -14.82 36.05
CA SER A 956 0.70 -13.73 36.99
C SER A 956 0.30 -12.38 36.39
N GLN A 957 -0.17 -11.46 37.23
CA GLN A 957 -0.46 -10.07 36.85
C GLN A 957 0.76 -9.38 36.22
N TYR A 958 1.97 -9.63 36.73
CA TYR A 958 3.20 -9.08 36.16
C TYR A 958 3.43 -9.58 34.73
N ALA A 959 3.44 -10.90 34.49
CA ALA A 959 3.68 -11.45 33.16
C ALA A 959 2.62 -11.01 32.15
N PHE A 960 1.35 -10.94 32.59
CA PHE A 960 0.26 -10.43 31.76
C PHE A 960 0.44 -8.95 31.41
N ALA A 961 0.87 -8.10 32.36
CA ALA A 961 1.11 -6.68 32.11
C ALA A 961 2.26 -6.44 31.12
N VAL A 962 3.37 -7.17 31.28
CA VAL A 962 4.51 -7.13 30.33
C VAL A 962 4.06 -7.53 28.94
N ALA A 963 3.38 -8.67 28.82
CA ALA A 963 2.97 -9.18 27.52
C ALA A 963 1.89 -8.32 26.85
N SER A 964 0.95 -7.74 27.63
CA SER A 964 -0.04 -6.79 27.13
C SER A 964 0.63 -5.53 26.56
N MET A 965 1.67 -5.02 27.24
CA MET A 965 2.42 -3.83 26.82
C MET A 965 3.20 -4.08 25.52
N PHE A 966 3.98 -5.17 25.45
CA PHE A 966 4.79 -5.48 24.26
C PHE A 966 3.96 -6.06 23.11
N GLY A 967 2.83 -6.71 23.38
CA GLY A 967 1.96 -7.31 22.36
C GLY A 967 1.46 -6.30 21.32
N TYR A 968 1.30 -5.03 21.71
CA TYR A 968 0.87 -3.96 20.81
C TYR A 968 1.90 -3.61 19.72
N SER A 969 3.17 -4.01 19.90
CA SER A 969 4.18 -3.93 18.84
C SER A 969 3.75 -4.72 17.60
N SER A 970 3.01 -5.82 17.77
CA SER A 970 2.45 -6.56 16.63
C SER A 970 1.41 -5.75 15.87
N ILE A 971 0.55 -4.98 16.55
CA ILE A 971 -0.45 -4.09 15.92
C ILE A 971 0.23 -2.94 15.18
N ILE A 972 1.26 -2.34 15.80
CA ILE A 972 2.06 -1.29 15.15
C ILE A 972 2.73 -1.84 13.88
N MET A 973 3.26 -3.05 13.91
CA MET A 973 3.82 -3.68 12.73
C MET A 973 2.76 -3.97 11.65
N THR A 974 1.58 -4.48 12.03
CA THR A 974 0.48 -4.72 11.08
C THR A 974 -0.02 -3.43 10.42
N TYR A 975 -0.13 -2.34 11.18
CA TYR A 975 -0.69 -1.09 10.68
C TYR A 975 0.34 -0.18 10.01
N PHE A 976 1.49 0.09 10.65
CA PHE A 976 2.55 0.93 10.10
C PHE A 976 3.63 0.11 9.39
N GLY A 977 4.08 -0.98 10.02
CA GLY A 977 5.17 -1.80 9.52
C GLY A 977 4.92 -2.30 8.09
N VAL A 978 3.77 -2.93 7.86
CA VAL A 978 3.39 -3.46 6.54
C VAL A 978 3.25 -2.35 5.50
N ASN A 979 2.55 -1.26 5.83
CA ASN A 979 2.27 -0.19 4.86
C ASN A 979 3.54 0.55 4.41
N PHE A 980 4.56 0.69 5.26
CA PHE A 980 5.75 1.50 4.95
C PHE A 980 7.04 0.71 4.71
N TYR A 981 7.14 -0.54 5.17
CA TYR A 981 8.40 -1.29 5.14
C TYR A 981 8.33 -2.67 4.46
N LEU A 982 7.13 -3.18 4.16
CA LEU A 982 6.96 -4.49 3.51
C LEU A 982 6.24 -4.36 2.18
N ALA A 983 6.48 -5.31 1.28
CA ALA A 983 5.76 -5.41 0.01
C ALA A 983 4.37 -6.05 0.23
N GLY A 984 3.36 -5.63 -0.53
CA GLY A 984 2.03 -6.25 -0.53
C GLY A 984 0.96 -5.46 -1.28
N MET A 985 -0.09 -6.16 -1.74
CA MET A 985 -1.23 -5.60 -2.49
C MET A 985 -2.07 -4.59 -1.68
N HIS A 986 -1.89 -4.57 -0.35
CA HIS A 986 -2.58 -3.66 0.58
C HIS A 986 -1.74 -2.44 0.96
N SER A 987 -0.59 -2.22 0.33
CA SER A 987 0.20 -1.01 0.52
C SER A 987 -0.41 0.14 -0.29
N TYR A 988 -1.49 0.72 0.24
CA TYR A 988 -2.12 1.92 -0.32
C TYR A 988 -1.27 3.18 -0.08
N ALA A 989 -0.25 3.08 0.76
CA ALA A 989 0.77 4.09 0.98
C ALA A 989 2.10 3.63 0.36
N ALA A 990 2.07 3.14 -0.88
CA ALA A 990 3.27 2.85 -1.68
C ALA A 990 4.07 4.14 -1.94
N GLY A 991 4.72 4.63 -0.89
CA GLY A 991 5.59 5.77 -0.83
C GLY A 991 6.80 5.43 0.04
N ASP A 992 7.86 6.24 -0.07
CA ASP A 992 9.16 5.90 0.49
C ASP A 992 9.09 5.48 1.98
N PRO A 993 9.83 4.43 2.41
CA PRO A 993 9.89 4.04 3.82
C PRO A 993 10.27 5.26 4.67
N VAL A 994 9.38 5.66 5.57
CA VAL A 994 9.62 6.79 6.47
C VAL A 994 10.70 6.34 7.46
N PRO A 995 11.78 7.10 7.69
CA PRO A 995 12.77 6.71 8.68
C PRO A 995 12.10 6.55 10.05
N VAL A 996 12.38 5.44 10.74
CA VAL A 996 11.86 5.14 12.08
C VAL A 996 12.17 6.33 13.01
N PRO A 997 11.17 7.06 13.51
CA PRO A 997 11.42 8.24 14.34
C PRO A 997 12.21 7.91 15.62
N ASN A 998 13.15 8.79 16.00
CA ASN A 998 14.00 8.59 17.19
C ASN A 998 13.22 8.37 18.50
N PHE A 999 12.00 8.92 18.62
CA PHE A 999 11.18 8.73 19.82
C PHE A 999 10.75 7.27 20.02
N ILE A 1000 10.71 6.45 18.97
CA ILE A 1000 10.34 5.03 19.07
C ILE A 1000 11.41 4.26 19.86
N TRP A 1001 12.69 4.51 19.58
CA TRP A 1001 13.80 3.90 20.32
C TRP A 1001 13.80 4.31 21.80
N ILE A 1002 13.48 5.58 22.08
CA ILE A 1002 13.31 6.09 23.44
C ILE A 1002 12.14 5.37 24.13
N ALA A 1003 11.00 5.20 23.46
CA ALA A 1003 9.84 4.49 23.99
C ALA A 1003 10.17 3.03 24.33
N ILE A 1004 10.87 2.32 23.44
CA ILE A 1004 11.33 0.94 23.67
C ILE A 1004 12.26 0.88 24.89
N ALA A 1005 13.22 1.80 25.00
CA ALA A 1005 14.12 1.86 26.15
C ALA A 1005 13.34 2.08 27.46
N VAL A 1006 12.36 3.00 27.47
CA VAL A 1006 11.49 3.24 28.63
C VAL A 1006 10.67 2.00 29.00
N MET A 1007 10.10 1.30 28.02
CA MET A 1007 9.36 0.04 28.22
C MET A 1007 10.24 -1.06 28.83
N LEU A 1008 11.49 -1.19 28.38
CA LEU A 1008 12.45 -2.15 28.94
C LEU A 1008 12.86 -1.79 30.37
N ILE A 1009 13.17 -0.52 30.62
CA ILE A 1009 13.53 -0.02 31.95
C ILE A 1009 12.40 -0.26 32.95
N ILE A 1010 11.15 0.12 32.60
CA ILE A 1010 10.02 -0.05 33.53
C ILE A 1010 9.75 -1.54 33.81
N THR A 1011 9.92 -2.40 32.81
CA THR A 1011 9.78 -3.85 32.96
C THR A 1011 10.80 -4.40 33.94
N ALA A 1012 12.06 -3.98 33.83
CA ALA A 1012 13.14 -4.38 34.73
C ALA A 1012 12.93 -3.84 36.16
N LEU A 1013 12.47 -2.60 36.31
CA LEU A 1013 12.16 -2.02 37.62
C LEU A 1013 11.00 -2.75 38.30
N ALA A 1014 9.92 -3.00 37.56
CA ALA A 1014 8.76 -3.73 38.04
C ALA A 1014 9.09 -5.20 38.41
N TYR A 1015 10.03 -5.83 37.70
CA TYR A 1015 10.46 -7.21 37.98
C TYR A 1015 10.97 -7.38 39.42
N ARG A 1016 11.66 -6.38 39.97
CA ARG A 1016 12.17 -6.38 41.36
C ARG A 1016 11.05 -6.54 42.40
N ARG A 1017 9.81 -6.24 42.02
CA ARG A 1017 8.61 -6.26 42.87
C ARG A 1017 7.59 -7.32 42.43
N LYS A 1018 7.97 -8.25 41.54
CA LYS A 1018 7.07 -9.29 41.00
C LYS A 1018 6.45 -10.20 42.07
N ASN A 1019 7.08 -10.33 43.24
CA ASN A 1019 6.58 -11.17 44.32
C ASN A 1019 5.22 -10.70 44.90
N PHE A 1020 4.86 -9.42 44.68
CA PHE A 1020 3.54 -8.90 45.02
C PHE A 1020 2.47 -9.23 43.96
N SER A 1021 2.86 -9.84 42.84
CA SER A 1021 1.94 -10.22 41.77
C SER A 1021 1.04 -11.36 42.22
N LYS A 1022 -0.27 -11.23 41.98
CA LYS A 1022 -1.25 -12.29 42.18
C LYS A 1022 -1.48 -13.07 40.88
N THR A 1023 -2.18 -14.20 40.99
CA THR A 1023 -2.66 -14.99 39.85
C THR A 1023 -3.85 -14.30 39.16
N LEU A 1024 -4.06 -14.60 37.86
CA LEU A 1024 -5.11 -13.99 37.02
C LEU A 1024 -6.51 -14.56 37.27
#